data_AF-A0A2E8YWX1-F1
#
_entry.id   AF-A0A2E8YWX1-F1
#
_cell.length_a   1.000
_cell.length_b   1.000
_cell.length_c   1.000
_cell.angle_alpha   90.00
_cell.angle_beta   90.00
_cell.angle_gamma   90.00
#
_symmetry.space_group_name_H-M   'P 1'
#
loop_
_entity.id
_entity.type
_entity.pdbx_description
1 polymer ?
#
loop_
_entity_poly.entity_id
_entity_poly.type
_entity_poly.pdbx_seq_one_letter_code
_entity_poly.pdbx_strand_id
1 'polypeptide(L)'
;MKPVDPRLLPHLRPAAVPLLGVVASSLVGGVLVVGQAFALAALVVSAVSAGQGSGPSSAWTTPAVWLAVVVALRAVNNLIGEAAATRAAARVSSTLRRRVLAALGRLDPATRARRTSGAVTVLATRGTSAVEPWVVRYLPSLVTAAVLPPLTLVVIASQDLLAALVVLCTLPLVPVFAALVGMATQDKAEAQWRRLGDLSGHFLDVVRGLPTLVAHRRAGAQVAKIRDVGDRHRRATMETLRLAFASSVVLELVATLSVALVAVTVGLRLASGSVEFPVALVVLLLAPEAYWPLRRVGAEFHAAAEGAAAFAEADRVLAEADEAVDGAGSGSVRLGGAPTLEVRDLVAEHRDGVPALVLPRAVLSPGLTAVTGPSGCGKSTLLAVLAGDLAPVAGGVTVDGVGLGTLDPDDWRRHVALAPQRPWLTGGTIADNLRVAAPDADDAALWLALEAVDLGHAVATLPLGLETPLGDDGAGLSAGQRARVALARVVLADRPVVLLDEPSAHLDAETEAVLLDVLRSLARTRTVVVVAHRDAVVAVADRELRLVPPGSSTTSSTAAAPARAAARRTTVAAAAPVPEPLEDTDDPAPARREALAVLLGSLATGSGVALTATAAWLITRAADHPPVLHLMVAIVSVRLFGLARPVLRYAERLVSHDAALRDLVDLRADVYDVLVPLVPGALGRRRGTLLTTAVDDVETLSEERVRVQVPAWTGALVAAGAAVLAGTAAGPAALVVLVAAVVTALSWVAVVRGTARLERAGATARADLAAEVEQLVQGVGPLVSWQALDVTLDRVDAAATRADRATARVGRLLGLARGAVLLACGLGPVATVWLVAPGSTSGPVLALLVLLPVALADALLPVVDAAAGVGAVREARARIDALRALTPVVSDAASPVALPEPGTTSDSAGSDVDLADVEAGWGAAPALRDLDLHLAPGSRIAVVGPSGCGKSTLAALLVRFLDPTAGTVRLDGTDARTATLDDVRRRVGLVDDDPYLFSSTLAENVRLARPGSSDAEVEQAVRTAGLGAWLDAQPEGLGVHLGDGQADVSGGERARIGLARAVLADQPVLVLDEPTAHLDTTTAEQVARDVLDGAGGPDGQGRTVVWITHGTVGLDRVDDVVRLPDHRATPLADAAPR
;
A
#
# COMPACT_ATOMS: atom_id res chain seq x y z
N MET A 1 13.29 19.07 -1.67
CA MET A 1 14.34 18.64 -2.63
C MET A 1 14.46 19.66 -3.75
N LYS A 2 15.64 19.80 -4.38
CA LYS A 2 15.80 20.69 -5.55
C LYS A 2 15.09 20.07 -6.77
N PRO A 3 14.51 20.87 -7.69
CA PRO A 3 13.75 20.38 -8.85
C PRO A 3 14.58 19.52 -9.83
N VAL A 4 15.91 19.65 -9.80
CA VAL A 4 16.84 18.74 -10.48
C VAL A 4 17.91 18.34 -9.47
N ASP A 5 17.71 17.20 -8.80
CA ASP A 5 18.73 16.64 -7.90
C ASP A 5 19.65 15.71 -8.71
N PRO A 6 20.96 16.01 -8.81
CA PRO A 6 21.90 15.17 -9.54
C PRO A 6 21.99 13.74 -9.00
N ARG A 7 21.58 13.51 -7.74
CA ARG A 7 21.49 12.18 -7.13
C ARG A 7 20.47 11.26 -7.83
N LEU A 8 19.52 11.82 -8.58
CA LEU A 8 18.50 11.05 -9.30
C LEU A 8 18.98 10.52 -10.66
N LEU A 9 20.04 11.10 -11.23
CA LEU A 9 20.55 10.72 -12.56
C LEU A 9 20.95 9.22 -12.68
N PRO A 10 21.58 8.58 -11.69
CA PRO A 10 21.89 7.14 -11.75
C PRO A 10 20.66 6.23 -11.87
N HIS A 11 19.52 6.64 -11.33
CA HIS A 11 18.25 5.91 -11.44
C HIS A 11 17.61 6.02 -12.81
N LEU A 12 17.90 7.10 -13.54
CA LEU A 12 17.30 7.39 -14.85
C LEU A 12 18.09 6.79 -16.03
N ARG A 13 19.39 6.50 -15.85
CA ARG A 13 20.26 5.91 -16.88
C ARG A 13 19.68 4.67 -17.58
N PRO A 14 19.08 3.68 -16.88
CA PRO A 14 18.46 2.51 -17.52
C PRO A 14 17.32 2.86 -18.50
N ALA A 15 16.71 4.03 -18.32
CA ALA A 15 15.65 4.55 -19.17
C ALA A 15 16.11 5.65 -20.13
N ALA A 16 17.42 5.80 -20.40
CA ALA A 16 17.95 6.88 -21.23
C ALA A 16 17.28 6.99 -22.62
N VAL A 17 17.07 5.88 -23.32
CA VAL A 17 16.43 5.86 -24.65
C VAL A 17 14.97 6.37 -24.63
N PRO A 18 14.05 5.82 -23.81
CA PRO A 18 12.68 6.34 -23.76
C PRO A 18 12.62 7.75 -23.17
N LEU A 19 13.51 8.12 -22.25
CA LEU A 19 13.64 9.50 -21.76
C LEU A 19 14.07 10.48 -22.85
N LEU A 20 14.99 10.09 -23.73
CA LEU A 20 15.32 10.88 -24.93
C LEU A 20 14.09 11.04 -25.83
N GLY A 21 13.25 10.01 -25.95
CA GLY A 21 11.96 10.09 -26.64
C GLY A 21 11.02 11.12 -26.01
N VAL A 22 10.92 11.16 -24.67
CA VAL A 22 10.15 12.17 -23.93
C VAL A 22 10.67 13.57 -24.23
N VAL A 23 11.97 13.80 -24.07
CA VAL A 23 12.62 15.10 -24.32
C VAL A 23 12.43 15.54 -25.77
N ALA A 24 12.66 14.65 -26.74
CA ALA A 24 12.46 14.92 -28.15
C ALA A 24 11.00 15.27 -28.47
N SER A 25 10.03 14.53 -27.91
CA SER A 25 8.61 14.83 -28.11
C SER A 25 8.21 16.19 -27.53
N SER A 26 8.80 16.60 -26.39
CA SER A 26 8.57 17.91 -25.79
C SER A 26 9.16 19.03 -26.66
N LEU A 27 10.38 18.84 -27.19
CA LEU A 27 11.03 19.79 -28.11
C LEU A 27 10.22 19.96 -29.40
N VAL A 28 9.88 18.84 -30.06
CA VAL A 28 9.06 18.82 -31.28
C VAL A 28 7.68 19.42 -31.01
N GLY A 29 7.06 19.06 -29.88
CA GLY A 29 5.79 19.61 -29.44
C GLY A 29 5.81 21.14 -29.33
N GLY A 30 6.88 21.71 -28.77
CA GLY A 30 7.03 23.15 -28.68
C GLY A 30 7.15 23.85 -30.03
N VAL A 31 7.90 23.27 -30.97
CA VAL A 31 8.01 23.79 -32.34
C VAL A 31 6.67 23.70 -33.09
N LEU A 32 5.95 22.59 -32.93
CA LEU A 32 4.62 22.40 -33.53
C LEU A 32 3.59 23.39 -32.99
N VAL A 33 3.64 23.74 -31.70
CA VAL A 33 2.77 24.77 -31.12
C VAL A 33 3.03 26.14 -31.76
N VAL A 34 4.30 26.51 -31.97
CA VAL A 34 4.65 27.74 -32.70
C VAL A 34 4.15 27.69 -34.14
N GLY A 35 4.39 26.59 -34.86
CA GLY A 35 3.89 26.39 -36.21
C GLY A 35 2.36 26.48 -36.30
N GLN A 36 1.66 25.96 -35.30
CA GLN A 36 0.20 26.05 -35.21
C GLN A 36 -0.26 27.50 -35.05
N ALA A 37 0.40 28.30 -34.21
CA ALA A 37 0.07 29.71 -34.01
C ALA A 37 0.19 30.50 -35.33
N PHE A 38 1.26 30.29 -36.10
CA PHE A 38 1.42 30.91 -37.42
C PHE A 38 0.37 30.44 -38.43
N ALA A 39 0.11 29.12 -38.52
CA ALA A 39 -0.87 28.58 -39.45
C ALA A 39 -2.30 29.07 -39.12
N LEU A 40 -2.65 29.13 -37.84
CA LEU A 40 -3.93 29.62 -37.35
C LEU A 40 -4.08 31.13 -37.60
N ALA A 41 -3.04 31.93 -37.34
CA ALA A 41 -3.05 33.36 -37.62
C ALA A 41 -3.22 33.63 -39.13
N ALA A 42 -2.45 32.93 -39.98
CA ALA A 42 -2.56 33.04 -41.42
C ALA A 42 -3.95 32.62 -41.94
N LEU A 43 -4.55 31.58 -41.35
CA LEU A 43 -5.91 31.14 -41.69
C LEU A 43 -6.95 32.22 -41.36
N VAL A 44 -6.89 32.81 -40.18
CA VAL A 44 -7.81 33.89 -39.79
C VAL A 44 -7.61 35.12 -40.67
N VAL A 45 -6.37 35.56 -40.89
CA VAL A 45 -6.06 36.73 -41.73
C VAL A 45 -6.59 36.54 -43.14
N SER A 46 -6.30 35.40 -43.77
CA SER A 46 -6.74 35.11 -45.14
C SER A 46 -8.26 34.96 -45.26
N ALA A 47 -8.92 34.34 -44.28
CA ALA A 47 -10.38 34.20 -44.26
C ALA A 47 -11.09 35.56 -44.08
N VAL A 48 -10.61 36.41 -43.17
CA VAL A 48 -11.15 37.76 -42.97
C VAL A 48 -10.92 38.63 -44.21
N SER A 49 -9.71 38.59 -44.78
CA SER A 49 -9.36 39.38 -45.98
C SER A 49 -10.17 38.95 -47.21
N ALA A 50 -10.46 37.66 -47.36
CA ALA A 50 -11.33 37.14 -48.42
C ALA A 50 -12.77 37.61 -48.24
N GLY A 51 -13.28 37.64 -47.01
CA GLY A 51 -14.63 38.13 -46.71
C GLY A 51 -14.83 39.63 -46.94
N GLN A 52 -13.76 40.43 -46.85
CA GLN A 52 -13.76 41.86 -47.17
C GLN A 52 -13.58 42.15 -48.67
N GLY A 53 -13.37 41.13 -49.52
CA GLY A 53 -13.14 41.30 -50.96
C GLY A 53 -11.74 41.79 -51.33
N SER A 54 -10.83 41.90 -50.36
CA SER A 54 -9.45 42.39 -50.52
C SER A 54 -8.43 41.34 -50.96
N GLY A 55 -8.83 40.07 -51.14
CA GLY A 55 -7.95 38.97 -51.57
C GLY A 55 -8.68 37.85 -52.32
N PRO A 56 -7.96 36.91 -52.94
CA PRO A 56 -8.58 35.81 -53.67
C PRO A 56 -9.37 34.89 -52.74
N SER A 57 -10.54 34.44 -53.18
CA SER A 57 -11.46 33.60 -52.39
C SER A 57 -10.88 32.25 -51.95
N SER A 58 -9.77 31.81 -52.57
CA SER A 58 -9.04 30.58 -52.25
C SER A 58 -7.80 30.80 -51.37
N ALA A 59 -7.47 32.04 -50.97
CA ALA A 59 -6.24 32.37 -50.22
C ALA A 59 -6.09 31.61 -48.89
N TRP A 60 -7.19 31.20 -48.28
CA TRP A 60 -7.22 30.48 -46.99
C TRP A 60 -6.91 28.98 -47.10
N THR A 61 -6.86 28.42 -48.33
CA THR A 61 -6.62 26.99 -48.54
C THR A 61 -5.21 26.55 -48.15
N THR A 62 -4.18 27.34 -48.48
CA THR A 62 -2.79 27.01 -48.12
C THR A 62 -2.57 27.02 -46.60
N PRO A 63 -2.97 28.06 -45.84
CA PRO A 63 -2.94 28.03 -44.37
C PRO A 63 -3.75 26.89 -43.77
N ALA A 64 -4.90 26.53 -44.36
CA ALA A 64 -5.72 25.41 -43.89
C ALA A 64 -4.98 24.06 -44.02
N VAL A 65 -4.31 23.81 -45.14
CA VAL A 65 -3.49 22.59 -45.33
C VAL A 65 -2.33 22.57 -44.34
N TRP A 66 -1.62 23.68 -44.16
CA TRP A 66 -0.55 23.80 -43.16
C TRP A 66 -1.05 23.51 -41.75
N LEU A 67 -2.18 24.09 -41.36
CA LEU A 67 -2.79 23.84 -40.05
C LEU A 67 -3.16 22.36 -39.88
N ALA A 68 -3.77 21.74 -40.89
CA ALA A 68 -4.12 20.33 -40.87
C ALA A 68 -2.88 19.42 -40.69
N VAL A 69 -1.79 19.71 -41.42
CA VAL A 69 -0.51 18.99 -41.28
C VAL A 69 0.06 19.16 -39.87
N VAL A 70 0.13 20.39 -39.35
CA VAL A 70 0.67 20.66 -38.01
C VAL A 70 -0.16 19.96 -36.93
N VAL A 71 -1.49 20.00 -37.02
CA VAL A 71 -2.40 19.34 -36.08
C VAL A 71 -2.26 17.82 -36.14
N ALA A 72 -2.11 17.23 -37.33
CA ALA A 72 -1.84 15.80 -37.49
C ALA A 72 -0.49 15.41 -36.86
N LEU A 73 0.57 16.18 -37.13
CA LEU A 73 1.89 15.98 -36.52
C LEU A 73 1.83 16.13 -35.00
N ARG A 74 1.03 17.06 -34.47
CA ARG A 74 0.85 17.25 -33.02
C ARG A 74 0.15 16.05 -32.38
N ALA A 75 -0.88 15.50 -33.02
CA ALA A 75 -1.55 14.28 -32.56
C ALA A 75 -0.59 13.07 -32.54
N VAL A 76 0.20 12.89 -33.60
CA VAL A 76 1.22 11.83 -33.67
C VAL A 76 2.32 12.04 -32.62
N ASN A 77 2.82 13.26 -32.46
CA ASN A 77 3.85 13.59 -31.46
C ASN A 77 3.35 13.31 -30.04
N ASN A 78 2.08 13.59 -29.74
CA ASN A 78 1.47 13.28 -28.44
C ASN A 78 1.44 11.76 -28.18
N LEU A 79 1.09 10.95 -29.19
CA LEU A 79 1.12 9.49 -29.08
C LEU A 79 2.53 8.95 -28.84
N ILE A 80 3.52 9.48 -29.55
CA ILE A 80 4.94 9.11 -29.37
C ILE A 80 5.41 9.50 -27.97
N GLY A 81 5.10 10.72 -27.52
CA GLY A 81 5.43 11.22 -26.19
C GLY A 81 4.84 10.37 -25.07
N GLU A 82 3.55 10.04 -25.14
CA GLU A 82 2.87 9.18 -24.16
C GLU A 82 3.48 7.76 -24.13
N ALA A 83 3.77 7.19 -25.31
CA ALA A 83 4.39 5.87 -25.42
C ALA A 83 5.83 5.87 -24.91
N ALA A 84 6.58 6.97 -25.09
CA ALA A 84 7.93 7.12 -24.55
C ALA A 84 7.90 7.29 -23.02
N ALA A 85 6.99 8.11 -22.50
CA ALA A 85 6.83 8.37 -21.07
C ALA A 85 6.44 7.10 -20.29
N THR A 86 5.44 6.36 -20.76
CA THR A 86 5.01 5.10 -20.15
C THR A 86 6.11 4.04 -20.15
N ARG A 87 6.88 3.93 -21.24
CA ARG A 87 8.05 3.02 -21.30
C ARG A 87 9.19 3.47 -20.38
N ALA A 88 9.40 4.78 -20.24
CA ALA A 88 10.41 5.31 -19.32
C ALA A 88 10.04 4.98 -17.88
N ALA A 89 8.79 5.22 -17.48
CA ALA A 89 8.30 4.91 -16.14
C ALA A 89 8.41 3.43 -15.81
N ALA A 90 7.92 2.54 -16.69
CA ALA A 90 8.03 1.09 -16.54
C ALA A 90 9.49 0.66 -16.26
N ARG A 91 10.45 1.15 -17.06
CA ARG A 91 11.88 0.81 -16.90
C ARG A 91 12.48 1.37 -15.61
N VAL A 92 12.16 2.61 -15.25
CA VAL A 92 12.66 3.22 -14.01
C VAL A 92 12.11 2.46 -12.80
N SER A 93 10.81 2.21 -12.75
CA SER A 93 10.16 1.51 -11.64
C SER A 93 10.62 0.06 -11.50
N SER A 94 10.73 -0.69 -12.60
CA SER A 94 11.22 -2.09 -12.55
C SER A 94 12.70 -2.16 -12.15
N THR A 95 13.54 -1.29 -12.71
CA THR A 95 14.97 -1.27 -12.35
C THR A 95 15.18 -0.86 -10.90
N LEU A 96 14.45 0.16 -10.42
CA LEU A 96 14.53 0.60 -9.03
C LEU A 96 14.06 -0.52 -8.08
N ARG A 97 12.95 -1.19 -8.41
CA ARG A 97 12.44 -2.34 -7.64
C ARG A 97 13.47 -3.46 -7.55
N ARG A 98 14.02 -3.90 -8.69
CA ARG A 98 15.04 -4.94 -8.74
C ARG A 98 16.26 -4.57 -7.91
N ARG A 99 16.74 -3.31 -8.00
CA ARG A 99 17.87 -2.81 -7.21
C ARG A 99 17.58 -2.82 -5.71
N VAL A 100 16.41 -2.33 -5.30
CA VAL A 100 16.00 -2.31 -3.88
C VAL A 100 15.89 -3.73 -3.34
N LEU A 101 15.22 -4.64 -4.05
CA LEU A 101 15.05 -6.02 -3.60
C LEU A 101 16.38 -6.80 -3.58
N ALA A 102 17.26 -6.60 -4.59
CA ALA A 102 18.59 -7.17 -4.59
C ALA A 102 19.48 -6.61 -3.46
N ALA A 103 19.32 -5.33 -3.12
CA ALA A 103 20.05 -4.70 -2.01
C ALA A 103 19.70 -5.35 -0.66
N LEU A 104 18.45 -5.77 -0.45
CA LEU A 104 18.07 -6.52 0.76
C LEU A 104 18.86 -7.82 0.92
N GLY A 105 19.17 -8.49 -0.19
CA GLY A 105 20.01 -9.69 -0.17
C GLY A 105 21.43 -9.42 0.34
N ARG A 106 21.95 -8.22 0.06
CA ARG A 106 23.31 -7.79 0.42
C ARG A 106 23.44 -7.23 1.84
N LEU A 107 22.34 -6.79 2.45
CA LEU A 107 22.34 -6.34 3.85
C LEU A 107 22.72 -7.46 4.81
N ASP A 108 23.39 -7.13 5.92
CA ASP A 108 23.60 -8.10 6.99
C ASP A 108 22.25 -8.50 7.63
N PRO A 109 22.11 -9.73 8.16
CA PRO A 109 20.84 -10.21 8.68
C PRO A 109 20.25 -9.38 9.83
N ALA A 110 21.09 -8.73 10.66
CA ALA A 110 20.61 -7.85 11.73
C ALA A 110 20.01 -6.55 11.16
N THR A 111 20.67 -5.91 10.20
CA THR A 111 20.11 -4.75 9.48
C THR A 111 18.87 -5.11 8.68
N ARG A 112 18.87 -6.30 8.06
CA ARG A 112 17.72 -6.83 7.32
C ARG A 112 16.51 -7.04 8.23
N ALA A 113 16.71 -7.60 9.43
CA ALA A 113 15.67 -7.78 10.43
C ALA A 113 15.21 -6.46 11.08
N ARG A 114 16.11 -5.45 11.20
CA ARG A 114 15.76 -4.10 11.67
C ARG A 114 14.82 -3.37 10.73
N ARG A 115 14.93 -3.59 9.42
CA ARG A 115 13.98 -3.02 8.47
C ARG A 115 12.67 -3.81 8.56
N THR A 116 11.59 -3.13 8.91
CA THR A 116 10.27 -3.74 8.94
C THR A 116 9.93 -4.29 7.55
N SER A 117 9.66 -5.59 7.45
CA SER A 117 9.28 -6.25 6.19
C SER A 117 8.13 -5.51 5.50
N GLY A 118 7.22 -4.92 6.28
CA GLY A 118 6.14 -4.07 5.77
C GLY A 118 6.60 -2.81 5.05
N ALA A 119 7.52 -2.02 5.62
CA ALA A 119 7.98 -0.76 5.01
C ALA A 119 8.72 -1.01 3.69
N VAL A 120 9.52 -2.08 3.64
CA VAL A 120 10.25 -2.49 2.43
C VAL A 120 9.31 -3.01 1.37
N THR A 121 8.32 -3.83 1.72
CA THR A 121 7.27 -4.27 0.78
C THR A 121 6.49 -3.08 0.22
N VAL A 122 6.12 -2.11 1.07
CA VAL A 122 5.45 -0.87 0.62
C VAL A 122 6.35 -0.06 -0.32
N LEU A 123 7.64 0.08 -0.01
CA LEU A 123 8.59 0.75 -0.89
C LEU A 123 8.71 0.02 -2.24
N ALA A 124 8.89 -1.30 -2.24
CA ALA A 124 9.08 -2.11 -3.45
C ALA A 124 7.80 -2.21 -4.31
N THR A 125 6.62 -2.08 -3.72
CA THR A 125 5.33 -2.10 -4.43
C THR A 125 4.82 -0.68 -4.75
N ARG A 126 4.28 0.02 -3.75
CA ARG A 126 3.69 1.37 -3.88
C ARG A 126 4.74 2.44 -4.10
N GLY A 127 5.87 2.41 -3.39
CA GLY A 127 6.93 3.41 -3.50
C GLY A 127 7.56 3.48 -4.89
N THR A 128 7.94 2.34 -5.47
CA THR A 128 8.50 2.28 -6.83
C THR A 128 7.48 2.67 -7.90
N SER A 129 6.19 2.48 -7.63
CA SER A 129 5.10 2.93 -8.50
C SER A 129 4.83 4.43 -8.36
N ALA A 130 5.05 5.02 -7.19
CA ALA A 130 4.91 6.46 -6.94
C ALA A 130 5.94 7.32 -7.69
N VAL A 131 6.98 6.70 -8.26
CA VAL A 131 7.94 7.34 -9.17
C VAL A 131 7.34 7.65 -10.55
N GLU A 132 6.29 6.92 -10.97
CA GLU A 132 5.69 7.07 -12.29
C GLU A 132 5.21 8.52 -12.58
N PRO A 133 4.44 9.20 -11.71
CA PRO A 133 4.06 10.60 -11.91
C PRO A 133 5.25 11.54 -12.12
N TRP A 134 6.38 11.30 -11.45
CA TRP A 134 7.59 12.10 -11.61
C TRP A 134 8.17 11.95 -13.02
N VAL A 135 8.21 10.72 -13.55
CA VAL A 135 8.75 10.42 -14.89
C VAL A 135 7.78 10.82 -16.01
N VAL A 136 6.47 10.55 -15.83
CA VAL A 136 5.45 10.69 -16.88
C VAL A 136 4.89 12.11 -16.97
N ARG A 137 4.90 12.88 -15.87
CA ARG A 137 4.26 14.20 -15.83
C ARG A 137 5.23 15.32 -15.47
N TYR A 138 5.97 15.18 -14.38
CA TYR A 138 6.84 16.23 -13.88
C TYR A 138 8.04 16.49 -14.82
N LEU A 139 8.79 15.45 -15.17
CA LEU A 139 9.96 15.59 -16.04
C LEU A 139 9.63 16.19 -17.43
N PRO A 140 8.62 15.68 -18.19
CA PRO A 140 8.22 16.33 -19.45
C PRO A 140 7.76 17.77 -19.26
N SER A 141 7.08 18.09 -18.14
CA SER A 141 6.66 19.47 -17.86
C SER A 141 7.86 20.39 -17.61
N LEU A 142 8.90 19.91 -16.95
CA LEU A 142 10.14 20.65 -16.68
C LEU A 142 10.90 20.91 -17.99
N VAL A 143 11.03 19.90 -18.86
CA VAL A 143 11.63 20.07 -20.19
C VAL A 143 10.85 21.08 -21.02
N THR A 144 9.52 20.96 -21.03
CA THR A 144 8.64 21.89 -21.76
C THR A 144 8.78 23.31 -21.20
N ALA A 145 8.89 23.48 -19.89
CA ALA A 145 9.09 24.79 -19.25
C ALA A 145 10.48 25.39 -19.47
N ALA A 146 11.51 24.56 -19.69
CA ALA A 146 12.85 25.04 -20.04
C ALA A 146 12.95 25.46 -21.52
N VAL A 147 12.16 24.86 -22.41
CA VAL A 147 12.27 25.04 -23.87
C VAL A 147 11.24 26.02 -24.42
N LEU A 148 9.96 25.82 -24.11
CA LEU A 148 8.87 26.52 -24.78
C LEU A 148 8.84 28.03 -24.47
N PRO A 149 9.06 28.50 -23.23
CA PRO A 149 9.08 29.93 -22.96
C PRO A 149 10.21 30.69 -23.66
N PRO A 150 11.48 30.24 -23.66
CA PRO A 150 12.52 30.88 -24.46
C PRO A 150 12.23 30.85 -25.96
N LEU A 151 11.75 29.72 -26.49
CA LEU A 151 11.40 29.58 -27.90
C LEU A 151 10.31 30.57 -28.31
N THR A 152 9.21 30.62 -27.55
CA THR A 152 8.10 31.55 -27.80
C THR A 152 8.53 33.00 -27.63
N LEU A 153 9.37 33.32 -26.65
CA LEU A 153 9.92 34.66 -26.47
C LEU A 153 10.78 35.10 -27.65
N VAL A 154 11.67 34.25 -28.16
CA VAL A 154 12.50 34.53 -29.35
C VAL A 154 11.60 34.78 -30.56
N VAL A 155 10.57 33.95 -30.74
CA VAL A 155 9.61 34.13 -31.84
C VAL A 155 8.82 35.43 -31.67
N ILE A 156 8.28 35.73 -30.49
CA ILE A 156 7.58 37.00 -30.23
C ILE A 156 8.52 38.19 -30.48
N ALA A 157 9.79 38.12 -30.07
CA ALA A 157 10.77 39.18 -30.31
C ALA A 157 11.06 39.42 -31.79
N SER A 158 11.00 38.37 -32.62
CA SER A 158 11.12 38.49 -34.07
C SER A 158 9.92 39.16 -34.73
N GLN A 159 8.76 39.15 -34.06
CA GLN A 159 7.50 39.72 -34.57
C GLN A 159 7.21 41.11 -34.00
N ASP A 160 7.34 41.30 -32.68
CA ASP A 160 7.15 42.57 -31.99
C ASP A 160 8.00 42.65 -30.70
N LEU A 161 9.03 43.49 -30.73
CA LEU A 161 9.98 43.67 -29.62
C LEU A 161 9.31 44.17 -28.33
N LEU A 162 8.28 45.02 -28.43
CA LEU A 162 7.63 45.57 -27.24
C LEU A 162 6.75 44.53 -26.55
N ALA A 163 5.98 43.72 -27.28
CA ALA A 163 5.30 42.58 -26.71
C ALA A 163 6.29 41.57 -26.10
N ALA A 164 7.42 41.32 -26.76
CA ALA A 164 8.49 40.48 -26.20
C ALA A 164 9.05 41.05 -24.91
N LEU A 165 9.25 42.37 -24.82
CA LEU A 165 9.69 43.04 -23.59
C LEU A 165 8.66 42.89 -22.46
N VAL A 166 7.36 43.04 -22.77
CA VAL A 166 6.29 42.79 -21.80
C VAL A 166 6.41 41.37 -21.26
N VAL A 167 6.50 40.37 -22.15
CA VAL A 167 6.64 38.96 -21.75
C VAL A 167 7.94 38.72 -20.98
N LEU A 168 9.08 39.24 -21.42
CA LEU A 168 10.37 39.11 -20.75
C LEU A 168 10.34 39.67 -19.31
N CYS A 169 9.64 40.77 -19.08
CA CYS A 169 9.49 41.38 -17.76
C CYS A 169 8.52 40.61 -16.85
N THR A 170 7.44 40.06 -17.40
CA THR A 170 6.40 39.39 -16.60
C THR A 170 6.64 37.89 -16.42
N LEU A 171 7.35 37.23 -17.33
CA LEU A 171 7.59 35.79 -17.30
C LEU A 171 8.39 35.32 -16.06
N PRO A 172 9.46 36.01 -15.61
CA PRO A 172 10.17 35.67 -14.38
C PRO A 172 9.32 35.83 -13.11
N LEU A 173 8.24 36.62 -13.14
CA LEU A 173 7.36 36.78 -11.98
C LEU A 173 6.67 35.47 -11.61
N VAL A 174 6.34 34.61 -12.59
CA VAL A 174 5.68 33.31 -12.32
C VAL A 174 6.52 32.41 -11.41
N PRO A 175 7.79 32.06 -11.73
CA PRO A 175 8.61 31.26 -10.83
C PRO A 175 8.99 31.99 -9.53
N VAL A 176 9.13 33.32 -9.54
CA VAL A 176 9.39 34.10 -8.32
C VAL A 176 8.22 34.01 -7.34
N PHE A 177 6.99 34.26 -7.81
CA PHE A 177 5.79 34.10 -6.97
C PHE A 177 5.59 32.64 -6.56
N ALA A 178 5.91 31.66 -7.42
CA ALA A 178 5.84 30.25 -7.06
C ALA A 178 6.79 29.92 -5.91
N ALA A 179 8.03 30.43 -5.95
CA ALA A 179 9.01 30.25 -4.90
C ALA A 179 8.63 30.98 -3.61
N LEU A 180 8.17 32.24 -3.69
CA LEU A 180 7.74 33.03 -2.54
C LEU A 180 6.57 32.36 -1.81
N VAL A 181 5.55 31.94 -2.55
CA VAL A 181 4.40 31.25 -1.94
C VAL A 181 4.82 29.86 -1.44
N GLY A 182 5.66 29.13 -2.17
CA GLY A 182 6.23 27.86 -1.73
C GLY A 182 6.94 27.98 -0.37
N MET A 183 7.88 28.92 -0.24
CA MET A 183 8.60 29.17 1.02
C MET A 183 7.69 29.60 2.16
N ALA A 184 6.67 30.44 1.89
CA ALA A 184 5.73 30.90 2.91
C ALA A 184 4.76 29.79 3.41
N THR A 185 4.65 28.68 2.67
CA THR A 185 3.68 27.62 2.93
C THR A 185 4.32 26.27 3.27
N GLN A 186 5.62 26.10 3.04
CA GLN A 186 6.35 24.84 3.21
C GLN A 186 6.33 24.31 4.66
N ASP A 187 6.64 25.15 5.64
CA ASP A 187 6.72 24.71 7.05
C ASP A 187 5.36 24.26 7.61
N LYS A 188 4.27 24.92 7.20
CA LYS A 188 2.91 24.54 7.60
C LYS A 188 2.42 23.29 6.84
N ALA A 189 2.71 23.22 5.54
CA ALA A 189 2.33 22.08 4.71
C ALA A 189 3.06 20.80 5.11
N GLU A 190 4.39 20.84 5.33
CA GLU A 190 5.18 19.66 5.75
C GLU A 190 4.86 19.20 7.18
N ALA A 191 4.51 20.13 8.08
CA ALA A 191 4.09 19.79 9.45
C ALA A 191 2.69 19.16 9.49
N GLN A 192 1.76 19.60 8.62
CA GLN A 192 0.43 18.99 8.50
C GLN A 192 0.45 17.69 7.69
N TRP A 193 1.26 17.58 6.62
CA TRP A 193 1.38 16.36 5.81
C TRP A 193 1.87 15.16 6.61
N ARG A 194 2.83 15.37 7.51
CA ARG A 194 3.33 14.32 8.42
C ARG A 194 2.27 13.82 9.40
N ARG A 195 1.30 14.66 9.78
CA ARG A 195 0.14 14.28 10.63
C ARG A 195 -1.00 13.64 9.84
N LEU A 196 -0.94 13.70 8.50
CA LEU A 196 -1.98 13.20 7.58
C LEU A 196 -1.74 11.74 7.19
N GLY A 197 -0.46 11.30 7.12
CA GLY A 197 -0.08 9.91 6.82
C GLY A 197 -0.59 8.87 7.83
N ASP A 198 -0.85 9.30 9.05
CA ASP A 198 -1.31 8.44 10.16
C ASP A 198 -2.77 7.95 9.98
N LEU A 199 -3.56 8.53 9.07
CA LEU A 199 -5.02 8.33 9.03
C LEU A 199 -5.47 7.06 8.26
N SER A 200 -4.89 6.79 7.09
CA SER A 200 -5.12 5.49 6.42
C SER A 200 -4.52 4.37 7.26
N GLY A 201 -3.45 4.64 8.02
CA GLY A 201 -2.91 3.77 9.06
C GLY A 201 -3.90 3.51 10.18
N HIS A 202 -4.51 4.54 10.77
CA HIS A 202 -5.48 4.40 11.86
C HIS A 202 -6.76 3.67 11.45
N PHE A 203 -7.35 3.99 10.28
CA PHE A 203 -8.52 3.26 9.80
C PHE A 203 -8.19 1.79 9.55
N LEU A 204 -7.03 1.52 8.94
CA LEU A 204 -6.55 0.16 8.69
C LEU A 204 -6.21 -0.59 10.00
N ASP A 205 -5.69 0.09 11.02
CA ASP A 205 -5.46 -0.45 12.36
C ASP A 205 -6.77 -0.85 13.05
N VAL A 206 -7.76 0.04 13.02
CA VAL A 206 -9.12 -0.22 13.54
C VAL A 206 -9.79 -1.38 12.80
N VAL A 207 -9.66 -1.43 11.48
CA VAL A 207 -10.25 -2.49 10.65
C VAL A 207 -9.52 -3.83 10.86
N ARG A 208 -8.19 -3.85 11.01
CA ARG A 208 -7.42 -5.07 11.33
C ARG A 208 -7.72 -5.60 12.73
N GLY A 209 -7.88 -4.71 13.70
CA GLY A 209 -8.27 -5.04 15.08
C GLY A 209 -9.76 -5.29 15.29
N LEU A 210 -10.58 -5.26 14.22
CA LEU A 210 -12.03 -5.44 14.30
C LEU A 210 -12.47 -6.73 15.01
N PRO A 211 -11.82 -7.91 14.84
CA PRO A 211 -12.16 -9.11 15.62
C PRO A 211 -12.07 -8.88 17.13
N THR A 212 -11.01 -8.22 17.58
CA THR A 212 -10.81 -7.86 18.99
C THR A 212 -11.86 -6.85 19.45
N LEU A 213 -12.23 -5.87 18.62
CA LEU A 213 -13.30 -4.92 18.93
C LEU A 213 -14.68 -5.60 19.03
N VAL A 214 -14.96 -6.60 18.19
CA VAL A 214 -16.20 -7.39 18.24
C VAL A 214 -16.24 -8.29 19.47
N ALA A 215 -15.12 -8.95 19.80
CA ALA A 215 -14.99 -9.79 21.00
C ALA A 215 -15.28 -9.01 22.29
N HIS A 216 -14.82 -7.76 22.37
CA HIS A 216 -15.04 -6.87 23.52
C HIS A 216 -16.28 -5.97 23.42
N ARG A 217 -17.14 -6.14 22.40
CA ARG A 217 -18.39 -5.36 22.21
C ARG A 217 -18.16 -3.86 22.04
N ARG A 218 -17.06 -3.49 21.37
CA ARG A 218 -16.63 -2.09 21.12
C ARG A 218 -16.80 -1.66 19.68
N ALA A 219 -17.05 -2.61 18.77
CA ALA A 219 -17.11 -2.35 17.35
C ALA A 219 -18.10 -1.24 16.97
N GLY A 220 -19.35 -1.27 17.46
CA GLY A 220 -20.37 -0.26 17.15
C GLY A 220 -20.11 1.12 17.75
N ALA A 221 -19.46 1.21 18.91
CA ALA A 221 -19.10 2.51 19.52
C ALA A 221 -18.03 3.26 18.71
N GLN A 222 -17.25 2.54 17.91
CA GLN A 222 -16.15 3.11 17.14
C GLN A 222 -16.61 3.87 15.90
N VAL A 223 -17.83 3.63 15.40
CA VAL A 223 -18.39 4.29 14.19
C VAL A 223 -18.48 5.80 14.38
N ALA A 224 -19.03 6.25 15.52
CA ALA A 224 -19.10 7.66 15.85
C ALA A 224 -17.71 8.28 15.99
N LYS A 225 -16.74 7.50 16.50
CA LYS A 225 -15.36 7.96 16.60
C LYS A 225 -14.67 8.10 15.25
N ILE A 226 -14.93 7.17 14.32
CA ILE A 226 -14.47 7.24 12.93
C ILE A 226 -15.02 8.50 12.26
N ARG A 227 -16.31 8.83 12.45
CA ARG A 227 -16.91 10.07 11.94
C ARG A 227 -16.27 11.32 12.55
N ASP A 228 -16.13 11.40 13.88
CA ASP A 228 -15.49 12.52 14.58
C ASP A 228 -14.04 12.76 14.11
N VAL A 229 -13.23 11.70 14.07
CA VAL A 229 -11.84 11.76 13.60
C VAL A 229 -11.79 12.16 12.12
N GLY A 230 -12.67 11.58 11.30
CA GLY A 230 -12.82 11.91 9.89
C GLY A 230 -13.15 13.38 9.65
N ASP A 231 -14.07 13.96 10.42
CA ASP A 231 -14.48 15.35 10.28
C ASP A 231 -13.40 16.34 10.73
N ARG A 232 -12.72 16.05 11.86
CA ARG A 232 -11.56 16.86 12.29
C ARG A 232 -10.47 16.85 11.23
N HIS A 233 -10.22 15.69 10.63
CA HIS A 233 -9.27 15.56 9.54
C HIS A 233 -9.71 16.32 8.29
N ARG A 234 -10.98 16.21 7.87
CA ARG A 234 -11.53 16.96 6.73
C ARG A 234 -11.28 18.46 6.89
N ARG A 235 -11.56 19.03 8.07
CA ARG A 235 -11.35 20.46 8.34
C ARG A 235 -9.87 20.85 8.22
N ALA A 236 -8.98 20.07 8.84
CA ALA A 236 -7.53 20.30 8.78
C ALA A 236 -6.96 20.19 7.35
N THR A 237 -7.40 19.18 6.60
CA THR A 237 -7.03 18.97 5.20
C THR A 237 -7.55 20.13 4.34
N MET A 238 -8.77 20.61 4.58
CA MET A 238 -9.33 21.73 3.84
C MET A 238 -8.60 23.05 4.14
N GLU A 239 -8.15 23.28 5.38
CA GLU A 239 -7.29 24.43 5.70
C GLU A 239 -5.97 24.40 4.91
N THR A 240 -5.37 23.21 4.81
CA THR A 240 -4.13 23.00 4.03
C THR A 240 -4.36 23.22 2.54
N LEU A 241 -5.44 22.65 1.99
CA LEU A 241 -5.80 22.77 0.58
C LEU A 241 -6.21 24.20 0.21
N ARG A 242 -6.87 24.98 1.09
CA ARG A 242 -7.15 26.41 0.85
C ARG A 242 -5.87 27.18 0.57
N LEU A 243 -4.84 26.94 1.37
CA LEU A 243 -3.53 27.56 1.20
C LEU A 243 -2.84 27.11 -0.10
N ALA A 244 -2.86 25.79 -0.38
CA ALA A 244 -2.27 25.23 -1.59
C ALA A 244 -2.97 25.73 -2.88
N PHE A 245 -4.30 25.78 -2.88
CA PHE A 245 -5.06 26.30 -4.02
C PHE A 245 -4.92 27.82 -4.17
N ALA A 246 -4.78 28.59 -3.08
CA ALA A 246 -4.52 30.03 -3.16
C ALA A 246 -3.19 30.32 -3.87
N SER A 247 -2.16 29.50 -3.65
CA SER A 247 -0.90 29.57 -4.42
C SER A 247 -1.13 29.41 -5.92
N SER A 248 -1.89 28.38 -6.31
CA SER A 248 -2.26 28.12 -7.71
C SER A 248 -3.02 29.30 -8.34
N VAL A 249 -3.86 30.00 -7.57
CA VAL A 249 -4.62 31.18 -8.00
C VAL A 249 -3.69 32.33 -8.35
N VAL A 250 -2.72 32.62 -7.49
CA VAL A 250 -1.74 33.70 -7.73
C VAL A 250 -0.97 33.43 -9.02
N LEU A 251 -0.50 32.19 -9.23
CA LEU A 251 0.21 31.81 -10.45
C LEU A 251 -0.66 31.88 -11.71
N GLU A 252 -1.93 31.47 -11.59
CA GLU A 252 -2.87 31.57 -12.71
C GLU A 252 -3.20 33.04 -13.04
N LEU A 253 -3.43 33.89 -12.03
CA LEU A 253 -3.66 35.33 -12.16
C LEU A 253 -2.50 36.06 -12.83
N VAL A 254 -1.26 35.82 -12.39
CA VAL A 254 -0.08 36.46 -12.99
C VAL A 254 0.01 36.14 -14.49
N ALA A 255 -0.22 34.89 -14.87
CA ALA A 255 -0.20 34.48 -16.26
C ALA A 255 -1.36 35.07 -17.07
N THR A 256 -2.60 34.99 -16.59
CA THR A 256 -3.77 35.49 -17.33
C THR A 256 -3.75 37.01 -17.45
N LEU A 257 -3.29 37.73 -16.42
CA LEU A 257 -3.11 39.19 -16.48
C LEU A 257 -2.00 39.58 -17.45
N SER A 258 -0.90 38.82 -17.49
CA SER A 258 0.19 39.06 -18.44
C SER A 258 -0.27 38.85 -19.89
N VAL A 259 -1.03 37.79 -20.16
CA VAL A 259 -1.65 37.55 -21.48
C VAL A 259 -2.64 38.67 -21.84
N ALA A 260 -3.49 39.09 -20.90
CA ALA A 260 -4.42 40.19 -21.13
C ALA A 260 -3.69 41.52 -21.40
N LEU A 261 -2.58 41.78 -20.71
CA LEU A 261 -1.74 42.95 -20.95
C LEU A 261 -1.16 42.93 -22.36
N VAL A 262 -0.60 41.80 -22.81
CA VAL A 262 -0.10 41.64 -24.19
C VAL A 262 -1.23 41.86 -25.20
N ALA A 263 -2.39 41.22 -25.00
CA ALA A 263 -3.54 41.33 -25.90
C ALA A 263 -4.03 42.79 -26.05
N VAL A 264 -4.15 43.52 -24.93
CA VAL A 264 -4.60 44.92 -24.94
C VAL A 264 -3.55 45.84 -25.56
N THR A 265 -2.27 45.69 -25.20
CA THR A 265 -1.20 46.54 -25.74
C THR A 265 -1.03 46.33 -27.24
N VAL A 266 -1.02 45.08 -27.72
CA VAL A 266 -0.94 44.77 -29.15
C VAL A 266 -2.19 45.24 -29.88
N GLY A 267 -3.38 45.03 -29.32
CA GLY A 267 -4.65 45.49 -29.92
C GLY A 267 -4.73 47.02 -30.07
N LEU A 268 -4.30 47.79 -29.07
CA LEU A 268 -4.26 49.25 -29.16
C LEU A 268 -3.23 49.73 -30.20
N ARG A 269 -2.08 49.07 -30.27
CA ARG A 269 -1.03 49.38 -31.24
C ARG A 269 -1.39 49.02 -32.68
N LEU A 270 -2.15 47.95 -32.86
CA LEU A 270 -2.77 47.60 -34.13
C LEU A 270 -3.78 48.67 -34.56
N ALA A 271 -4.67 49.09 -33.64
CA ALA A 271 -5.64 50.15 -33.91
C ALA A 271 -4.97 51.48 -34.28
N SER A 272 -3.82 51.81 -33.67
CA SER A 272 -3.04 53.00 -34.01
C SER A 272 -2.18 52.85 -35.27
N GLY A 273 -2.18 51.68 -35.93
CA GLY A 273 -1.39 51.42 -37.15
C GLY A 273 0.11 51.17 -36.92
N SER A 274 0.53 50.92 -35.68
CA SER A 274 1.96 50.70 -35.35
C SER A 274 2.41 49.24 -35.41
N VAL A 275 1.48 48.30 -35.64
CA VAL A 275 1.71 46.85 -35.75
C VAL A 275 0.78 46.32 -36.83
N GLU A 276 1.24 45.34 -37.63
CA GLU A 276 0.45 44.70 -38.66
C GLU A 276 -0.51 43.63 -38.09
N PHE A 277 -1.65 43.41 -38.76
CA PHE A 277 -2.66 42.44 -38.31
C PHE A 277 -2.13 40.99 -38.17
N PRO A 278 -1.33 40.43 -39.11
CA PRO A 278 -0.77 39.08 -38.95
C PRO A 278 0.17 38.98 -37.75
N VAL A 279 1.02 39.99 -37.55
CA VAL A 279 1.95 40.10 -36.42
C VAL A 279 1.20 40.10 -35.09
N ALA A 280 0.17 40.95 -34.99
CA ALA A 280 -0.65 41.07 -33.80
C ALA A 280 -1.32 39.74 -33.40
N LEU A 281 -1.83 38.99 -34.38
CA LEU A 281 -2.52 37.74 -34.14
C LEU A 281 -1.56 36.60 -33.76
N VAL A 282 -0.37 36.52 -34.38
CA VAL A 282 0.68 35.57 -33.98
C VAL A 282 1.13 35.83 -32.53
N VAL A 283 1.40 37.08 -32.18
CA VAL A 283 1.80 37.45 -30.82
C VAL A 283 0.71 37.10 -29.79
N LEU A 284 -0.56 37.35 -30.13
CA LEU A 284 -1.69 36.99 -29.26
C LEU A 284 -1.75 35.48 -29.00
N LEU A 285 -1.57 34.65 -30.03
CA LEU A 285 -1.64 33.19 -29.92
C LEU A 285 -0.44 32.58 -29.19
N LEU A 286 0.75 33.17 -29.32
CA LEU A 286 1.96 32.69 -28.65
C LEU A 286 2.06 33.13 -27.19
N ALA A 287 1.46 34.25 -26.80
CA ALA A 287 1.59 34.77 -25.44
C ALA A 287 1.15 33.77 -24.35
N PRO A 288 -0.02 33.09 -24.42
CA PRO A 288 -0.44 32.09 -23.42
C PRO A 288 0.52 30.89 -23.32
N GLU A 289 1.10 30.47 -24.45
CA GLU A 289 1.98 29.32 -24.56
C GLU A 289 3.32 29.52 -23.83
N ALA A 290 3.75 30.79 -23.67
CA ALA A 290 4.95 31.12 -22.88
C ALA A 290 4.75 30.89 -21.37
N TYR A 291 3.54 31.10 -20.83
CA TYR A 291 3.29 31.05 -19.38
C TYR A 291 2.77 29.70 -18.88
N TRP A 292 2.03 28.97 -19.71
CA TRP A 292 1.40 27.72 -19.27
C TRP A 292 2.39 26.65 -18.74
N PRO A 293 3.56 26.41 -19.36
CA PRO A 293 4.51 25.39 -18.88
C PRO A 293 5.01 25.66 -17.47
N LEU A 294 5.29 26.93 -17.13
CA LEU A 294 5.79 27.33 -15.81
C LEU A 294 4.76 27.06 -14.71
N ARG A 295 3.48 27.33 -15.00
CA ARG A 295 2.38 27.00 -14.06
C ARG A 295 2.22 25.49 -13.89
N ARG A 296 2.37 24.72 -14.97
CA ARG A 296 2.26 23.26 -14.94
C ARG A 296 3.35 22.64 -14.08
N VAL A 297 4.60 23.09 -14.18
CA VAL A 297 5.70 22.58 -13.33
C VAL A 297 5.38 22.75 -11.84
N GLY A 298 4.81 23.89 -11.43
CA GLY A 298 4.40 24.10 -10.04
C GLY A 298 3.32 23.10 -9.58
N ALA A 299 2.32 22.83 -10.42
CA ALA A 299 1.27 21.85 -10.12
C ALA A 299 1.80 20.40 -10.08
N GLU A 300 2.67 20.04 -11.03
CA GLU A 300 3.23 18.68 -11.12
C GLU A 300 4.30 18.40 -10.06
N PHE A 301 4.99 19.43 -9.54
CA PHE A 301 5.98 19.27 -8.46
C PHE A 301 5.37 18.66 -7.20
N HIS A 302 4.19 19.13 -6.79
CA HIS A 302 3.47 18.59 -5.64
C HIS A 302 3.01 17.15 -5.89
N ALA A 303 2.52 16.85 -7.10
CA ALA A 303 2.12 15.50 -7.49
C ALA A 303 3.29 14.51 -7.56
N ALA A 304 4.52 15.00 -7.76
CA ALA A 304 5.73 14.20 -7.89
C ALA A 304 6.54 14.08 -6.59
N ALA A 305 6.07 14.69 -5.49
CA ALA A 305 6.75 14.68 -4.19
C ALA A 305 6.88 13.27 -3.60
N GLU A 306 5.83 12.43 -3.75
CA GLU A 306 5.85 11.03 -3.30
C GLU A 306 6.94 10.21 -4.01
N GLY A 307 7.08 10.38 -5.33
CA GLY A 307 8.14 9.72 -6.10
C GLY A 307 9.55 10.17 -5.68
N ALA A 308 9.72 11.46 -5.34
CA ALA A 308 11.00 11.96 -4.85
C ALA A 308 11.35 11.39 -3.46
N ALA A 309 10.36 11.24 -2.57
CA ALA A 309 10.53 10.57 -1.28
C ALA A 309 10.87 9.07 -1.46
N ALA A 310 10.23 8.39 -2.40
CA ALA A 310 10.53 6.99 -2.73
C ALA A 310 11.96 6.81 -3.25
N PHE A 311 12.46 7.71 -4.10
CA PHE A 311 13.87 7.70 -4.51
C PHE A 311 14.82 7.90 -3.33
N ALA A 312 14.53 8.85 -2.44
CA ALA A 312 15.38 9.12 -1.29
C ALA A 312 15.44 7.91 -0.32
N GLU A 313 14.32 7.21 -0.13
CA GLU A 313 14.30 6.00 0.69
C GLU A 313 15.00 4.82 0.00
N ALA A 314 14.84 4.66 -1.32
CA ALA A 314 15.60 3.67 -2.08
C ALA A 314 17.11 3.92 -2.04
N ASP A 315 17.54 5.19 -2.12
CA ASP A 315 18.95 5.57 -1.98
C ASP A 315 19.52 5.20 -0.61
N ARG A 316 18.74 5.33 0.47
CA ARG A 316 19.16 4.90 1.81
C ARG A 316 19.37 3.38 1.87
N VAL A 317 18.42 2.60 1.34
CA VAL A 317 18.55 1.13 1.27
C VAL A 317 19.79 0.72 0.46
N LEU A 318 20.03 1.38 -0.67
CA LEU A 318 21.17 1.09 -1.53
C LEU A 318 22.50 1.47 -0.86
N ALA A 319 22.57 2.63 -0.21
CA ALA A 319 23.76 3.06 0.52
C ALA A 319 24.11 2.11 1.67
N GLU A 320 23.12 1.71 2.48
CA GLU A 320 23.32 0.72 3.56
C GLU A 320 23.81 -0.63 3.01
N ALA A 321 23.29 -1.06 1.86
CA ALA A 321 23.72 -2.32 1.23
C ALA A 321 25.12 -2.24 0.63
N ASP A 322 25.52 -1.10 0.06
CA ASP A 322 26.86 -0.92 -0.49
C ASP A 322 27.91 -0.83 0.63
N GLU A 323 27.59 -0.18 1.77
CA GLU A 323 28.45 -0.18 2.98
C GLU A 323 28.66 -1.59 3.54
N ALA A 324 27.65 -2.46 3.47
CA ALA A 324 27.75 -3.86 3.93
C ALA A 324 28.70 -4.71 3.05
N VAL A 325 28.77 -4.43 1.74
CA VAL A 325 29.65 -5.15 0.80
C VAL A 325 31.12 -4.76 1.00
N ASP A 326 31.41 -3.49 1.26
CA ASP A 326 32.77 -3.00 1.50
C ASP A 326 33.43 -3.63 2.74
N GLY A 327 32.63 -4.19 3.65
CA GLY A 327 33.10 -4.91 4.84
C GLY A 327 33.24 -6.44 4.67
N ALA A 328 32.82 -7.02 3.54
CA ALA A 328 32.83 -8.47 3.33
C ALA A 328 34.19 -9.02 2.88
N GLY A 329 34.53 -10.24 3.31
CA GLY A 329 35.74 -10.95 2.89
C GLY A 329 35.72 -11.31 1.40
N SER A 330 36.89 -11.34 0.75
CA SER A 330 37.02 -11.63 -0.70
C SER A 330 37.65 -13.00 -1.01
N GLY A 331 37.82 -13.86 -0.01
CA GLY A 331 38.51 -15.15 -0.17
C GLY A 331 37.59 -16.27 -0.63
N SER A 332 37.90 -16.97 -1.73
CA SER A 332 37.19 -18.20 -2.09
C SER A 332 37.80 -19.42 -1.38
N VAL A 333 36.98 -20.40 -0.99
CA VAL A 333 37.47 -21.70 -0.48
C VAL A 333 37.05 -22.81 -1.43
N ARG A 334 38.03 -23.56 -1.94
CA ARG A 334 37.77 -24.81 -2.67
C ARG A 334 37.77 -25.97 -1.67
N LEU A 335 36.57 -26.41 -1.26
CA LEU A 335 36.41 -27.60 -0.44
C LEU A 335 36.51 -28.87 -1.31
N GLY A 336 37.36 -29.81 -0.91
CA GLY A 336 37.50 -31.14 -1.55
C GLY A 336 36.66 -32.24 -0.90
N GLY A 337 35.83 -31.91 0.10
CA GLY A 337 35.04 -32.84 0.92
C GLY A 337 34.29 -32.14 2.06
N ALA A 338 33.82 -32.90 3.06
CA ALA A 338 33.14 -32.35 4.23
C ALA A 338 34.13 -31.64 5.17
N PRO A 339 34.00 -30.31 5.38
CA PRO A 339 34.99 -29.52 6.11
C PRO A 339 34.91 -29.74 7.62
N THR A 340 36.04 -29.48 8.29
CA THR A 340 36.08 -29.37 9.76
C THR A 340 35.95 -27.90 10.17
N LEU A 341 34.98 -27.63 11.06
CA LEU A 341 34.72 -26.31 11.62
C LEU A 341 35.33 -26.24 13.03
N GLU A 342 36.31 -25.35 13.22
CA GLU A 342 36.84 -25.05 14.55
C GLU A 342 36.31 -23.71 15.05
N VAL A 343 35.72 -23.73 16.24
CA VAL A 343 35.26 -22.54 16.96
C VAL A 343 36.26 -22.19 18.06
N ARG A 344 36.67 -20.92 18.16
CA ARG A 344 37.59 -20.44 19.21
C ARG A 344 37.12 -19.10 19.78
N ASP A 345 36.99 -19.06 21.10
CA ASP A 345 36.64 -17.89 21.93
C ASP A 345 35.44 -17.09 21.39
N LEU A 346 34.44 -17.80 20.87
CA LEU A 346 33.34 -17.21 20.11
C LEU A 346 32.37 -16.48 21.05
N VAL A 347 32.17 -15.20 20.78
CA VAL A 347 31.15 -14.37 21.40
C VAL A 347 30.27 -13.78 20.31
N ALA A 348 28.96 -14.00 20.38
CA ALA A 348 28.00 -13.47 19.42
C ALA A 348 26.81 -12.81 20.14
N GLU A 349 26.26 -11.77 19.55
CA GLU A 349 25.20 -10.92 20.12
C GLU A 349 24.06 -10.77 19.10
N HIS A 350 22.81 -10.72 19.57
CA HIS A 350 21.63 -10.47 18.72
C HIS A 350 21.08 -9.04 18.88
N ARG A 351 21.22 -8.43 20.07
CA ARG A 351 20.76 -7.06 20.40
C ARG A 351 21.35 -6.58 21.75
N ASP A 352 21.44 -5.26 21.94
CA ASP A 352 21.66 -4.55 23.22
C ASP A 352 23.03 -4.71 23.92
N GLY A 353 24.06 -5.20 23.22
CA GLY A 353 25.39 -5.35 23.81
C GLY A 353 25.49 -6.47 24.84
N VAL A 354 24.49 -7.36 24.88
CA VAL A 354 24.46 -8.53 25.77
C VAL A 354 24.88 -9.76 24.96
N PRO A 355 25.90 -10.52 25.41
CA PRO A 355 26.29 -11.79 24.79
C PRO A 355 25.10 -12.74 24.69
N ALA A 356 24.74 -13.14 23.47
CA ALA A 356 23.72 -14.16 23.20
C ALA A 356 24.31 -15.58 23.14
N LEU A 357 25.62 -15.68 22.84
CA LEU A 357 26.38 -16.92 22.84
C LEU A 357 27.80 -16.63 23.32
N VAL A 358 28.30 -17.47 24.23
CA VAL A 358 29.72 -17.53 24.61
C VAL A 358 30.18 -18.98 24.50
N LEU A 359 31.06 -19.27 23.55
CA LEU A 359 31.56 -20.62 23.28
C LEU A 359 33.09 -20.62 23.19
N PRO A 360 33.80 -21.10 24.24
CA PRO A 360 35.27 -21.03 24.30
C PRO A 360 35.96 -21.86 23.22
N ARG A 361 35.51 -23.10 23.00
CA ARG A 361 36.10 -23.97 21.97
C ARG A 361 35.15 -25.08 21.56
N ALA A 362 35.05 -25.35 20.26
CA ALA A 362 34.37 -26.53 19.73
C ALA A 362 35.04 -26.97 18.41
N VAL A 363 34.96 -28.26 18.10
CA VAL A 363 35.42 -28.82 16.81
C VAL A 363 34.30 -29.69 16.25
N LEU A 364 33.78 -29.30 15.10
CA LEU A 364 32.73 -30.00 14.37
C LEU A 364 33.36 -30.61 13.12
N SER A 365 33.50 -31.94 13.10
CA SER A 365 34.06 -32.68 11.96
C SER A 365 32.96 -33.52 11.31
N PRO A 366 33.22 -34.19 10.16
CA PRO A 366 32.23 -35.08 9.55
C PRO A 366 31.66 -36.08 10.55
N GLY A 367 30.34 -36.29 10.50
CA GLY A 367 29.55 -36.99 11.53
C GLY A 367 28.37 -36.16 12.06
N LEU A 368 27.60 -36.75 12.98
CA LEU A 368 26.42 -36.14 13.61
C LEU A 368 26.77 -35.53 14.98
N THR A 369 26.66 -34.22 15.12
CA THR A 369 26.84 -33.50 16.39
C THR A 369 25.49 -32.95 16.88
N ALA A 370 25.06 -33.34 18.07
CA ALA A 370 23.87 -32.79 18.73
C ALA A 370 24.25 -31.61 19.63
N VAL A 371 23.57 -30.47 19.48
CA VAL A 371 23.74 -29.28 20.32
C VAL A 371 22.60 -29.22 21.34
N THR A 372 22.95 -29.25 22.63
CA THR A 372 22.00 -29.30 23.76
C THR A 372 22.18 -28.10 24.70
N GLY A 373 21.12 -27.69 25.39
CA GLY A 373 21.19 -26.61 26.39
C GLY A 373 19.84 -25.94 26.65
N PRO A 374 19.70 -25.19 27.76
CA PRO A 374 18.46 -24.48 28.11
C PRO A 374 18.06 -23.42 27.06
N SER A 375 16.81 -22.94 27.08
CA SER A 375 16.40 -21.84 26.20
C SER A 375 17.23 -20.57 26.47
N GLY A 376 17.54 -19.82 25.41
CA GLY A 376 18.35 -18.61 25.52
C GLY A 376 19.86 -18.81 25.70
N CYS A 377 20.40 -20.04 25.65
CA CYS A 377 21.85 -20.27 25.72
C CYS A 377 22.61 -20.10 24.39
N GLY A 378 21.94 -19.62 23.33
CA GLY A 378 22.58 -19.31 22.04
C GLY A 378 22.64 -20.46 21.03
N LYS A 379 21.75 -21.47 21.08
CA LYS A 379 21.72 -22.60 20.12
C LYS A 379 21.50 -22.14 18.68
N SER A 380 20.41 -21.42 18.41
CA SER A 380 20.13 -20.84 17.09
C SER A 380 21.18 -19.78 16.70
N THR A 381 21.72 -19.07 17.69
CA THR A 381 22.84 -18.13 17.50
C THR A 381 24.09 -18.84 16.98
N LEU A 382 24.43 -20.02 17.49
CA LEU A 382 25.53 -20.84 17.00
C LEU A 382 25.30 -21.26 15.55
N LEU A 383 24.11 -21.74 15.21
CA LEU A 383 23.78 -22.11 13.83
C LEU A 383 23.88 -20.92 12.87
N ALA A 384 23.39 -19.74 13.28
CA ALA A 384 23.52 -18.51 12.49
C ALA A 384 24.98 -18.11 12.24
N VAL A 385 25.85 -18.25 13.26
CA VAL A 385 27.29 -18.00 13.08
C VAL A 385 27.91 -19.01 12.11
N LEU A 386 27.61 -20.31 12.26
CA LEU A 386 28.15 -21.36 11.39
C LEU A 386 27.65 -21.24 9.95
N ALA A 387 26.42 -20.77 9.76
CA ALA A 387 25.85 -20.47 8.45
C ALA A 387 26.49 -19.24 7.78
N GLY A 388 27.23 -18.41 8.54
CA GLY A 388 27.76 -17.13 8.08
C GLY A 388 26.71 -16.00 8.07
N ASP A 389 25.57 -16.20 8.76
CA ASP A 389 24.49 -15.22 8.88
C ASP A 389 24.71 -14.25 10.07
N LEU A 390 25.58 -14.61 11.03
CA LEU A 390 25.93 -13.75 12.15
C LEU A 390 27.44 -13.63 12.33
N ALA A 391 27.96 -12.40 12.27
CA ALA A 391 29.35 -12.13 12.58
C ALA A 391 29.57 -12.13 14.11
N PRO A 392 30.61 -12.81 14.62
CA PRO A 392 30.93 -12.75 16.03
C PRO A 392 31.55 -11.41 16.43
N VAL A 393 31.29 -10.99 17.67
CA VAL A 393 31.87 -9.79 18.30
C VAL A 393 33.30 -10.06 18.77
N ALA A 394 33.58 -11.28 19.22
CA ALA A 394 34.91 -11.73 19.59
C ALA A 394 35.11 -13.21 19.22
N GLY A 395 36.37 -13.61 19.02
CA GLY A 395 36.73 -14.94 18.53
C GLY A 395 36.32 -15.16 17.08
N GLY A 396 36.19 -16.43 16.68
CA GLY A 396 35.80 -16.76 15.31
C GLY A 396 35.67 -18.24 15.02
N VAL A 397 35.19 -18.53 13.82
CA VAL A 397 35.09 -19.87 13.25
C VAL A 397 36.11 -20.00 12.13
N THR A 398 36.84 -21.10 12.06
CA THR A 398 37.70 -21.44 10.92
C THR A 398 37.21 -22.70 10.22
N VAL A 399 37.15 -22.67 8.89
CA VAL A 399 36.83 -23.78 8.00
C VAL A 399 38.15 -24.34 7.45
N ASP A 400 38.54 -25.56 7.83
CA ASP A 400 39.82 -26.18 7.45
C ASP A 400 41.05 -25.25 7.64
N GLY A 401 41.02 -24.43 8.69
CA GLY A 401 42.07 -23.49 9.05
C GLY A 401 41.95 -22.07 8.44
N VAL A 402 40.97 -21.83 7.56
CA VAL A 402 40.69 -20.49 7.00
C VAL A 402 39.56 -19.82 7.78
N GLY A 403 39.75 -18.56 8.21
CA GLY A 403 38.73 -17.84 8.98
C GLY A 403 37.45 -17.60 8.19
N LEU A 404 36.29 -17.97 8.75
CA LEU A 404 34.98 -17.84 8.10
C LEU A 404 34.68 -16.41 7.66
N GLY A 405 35.05 -15.41 8.47
CA GLY A 405 34.87 -13.99 8.15
C GLY A 405 35.77 -13.45 7.04
N THR A 406 36.75 -14.23 6.57
CA THR A 406 37.59 -13.86 5.41
C THR A 406 37.08 -14.47 4.10
N LEU A 407 36.09 -15.36 4.18
CA LEU A 407 35.52 -16.03 3.03
C LEU A 407 34.50 -15.14 2.32
N ASP A 408 34.37 -15.35 1.02
CA ASP A 408 33.24 -14.89 0.25
C ASP A 408 31.96 -15.57 0.80
N PRO A 409 31.00 -14.80 1.35
CA PRO A 409 29.79 -15.35 1.94
C PRO A 409 28.98 -16.21 0.97
N ASP A 410 28.97 -15.86 -0.31
CA ASP A 410 28.22 -16.61 -1.32
C ASP A 410 28.93 -17.93 -1.66
N ASP A 411 30.25 -17.96 -1.68
CA ASP A 411 30.98 -19.23 -1.85
C ASP A 411 30.73 -20.17 -0.65
N TRP A 412 30.74 -19.63 0.58
CA TRP A 412 30.45 -20.43 1.78
C TRP A 412 29.02 -21.00 1.78
N ARG A 413 28.02 -20.17 1.46
CA ARG A 413 26.60 -20.61 1.46
C ARG A 413 26.31 -21.75 0.49
N ARG A 414 27.06 -21.91 -0.61
CA ARG A 414 26.93 -23.08 -1.51
C ARG A 414 27.20 -24.40 -0.79
N HIS A 415 28.00 -24.36 0.26
CA HIS A 415 28.45 -25.52 1.00
C HIS A 415 27.61 -25.82 2.26
N VAL A 416 26.66 -24.92 2.61
CA VAL A 416 25.84 -25.03 3.83
C VAL A 416 24.37 -25.22 3.50
N ALA A 417 23.75 -26.28 4.00
CA ALA A 417 22.29 -26.45 4.02
C ALA A 417 21.76 -26.17 5.42
N LEU A 418 20.94 -25.13 5.57
CA LEU A 418 20.31 -24.74 6.83
C LEU A 418 18.82 -25.04 6.80
N ALA A 419 18.33 -25.84 7.76
CA ALA A 419 16.91 -25.99 8.04
C ALA A 419 16.59 -25.33 9.40
N PRO A 420 15.97 -24.15 9.41
CA PRO A 420 15.60 -23.47 10.65
C PRO A 420 14.38 -24.12 11.32
N GLN A 421 14.17 -23.81 12.61
CA GLN A 421 13.07 -24.33 13.42
C GLN A 421 11.69 -24.07 12.80
N ARG A 422 11.51 -22.91 12.17
CA ARG A 422 10.35 -22.57 11.35
C ARG A 422 10.76 -22.46 9.88
N PRO A 423 10.57 -23.52 9.08
CA PRO A 423 10.98 -23.49 7.68
C PRO A 423 10.06 -22.61 6.84
N TRP A 424 10.66 -21.63 6.17
CA TRP A 424 9.95 -20.79 5.21
C TRP A 424 9.59 -21.59 3.95
N LEU A 425 8.33 -21.56 3.54
CA LEU A 425 7.83 -22.13 2.30
C LEU A 425 7.16 -21.04 1.44
N THR A 426 7.44 -21.06 0.14
CA THR A 426 6.83 -20.14 -0.83
C THR A 426 5.40 -20.59 -1.18
N GLY A 427 4.52 -19.65 -1.51
CA GLY A 427 3.13 -19.91 -1.94
C GLY A 427 2.98 -20.49 -3.35
N GLY A 428 3.98 -21.26 -3.81
CA GLY A 428 3.99 -22.00 -5.07
C GLY A 428 3.63 -23.48 -4.87
N THR A 429 4.04 -24.35 -5.78
CA THR A 429 3.81 -25.80 -5.62
C THR A 429 4.79 -26.46 -4.65
N ILE A 430 4.55 -27.71 -4.29
CA ILE A 430 5.54 -28.53 -3.57
C ILE A 430 6.84 -28.62 -4.39
N ALA A 431 6.71 -28.77 -5.70
CA ALA A 431 7.85 -28.79 -6.63
C ALA A 431 8.63 -27.47 -6.61
N ASP A 432 7.95 -26.31 -6.69
CA ASP A 432 8.59 -24.99 -6.57
C ASP A 432 9.39 -24.87 -5.28
N ASN A 433 8.79 -25.34 -4.18
CA ASN A 433 9.42 -25.29 -2.87
C ASN A 433 10.70 -26.12 -2.81
N LEU A 434 10.73 -27.34 -3.38
CA LEU A 434 11.94 -28.16 -3.41
C LEU A 434 13.01 -27.56 -4.34
N ARG A 435 12.60 -26.99 -5.49
CA ARG A 435 13.49 -26.36 -6.47
C ARG A 435 14.17 -25.07 -5.97
N VAL A 436 13.73 -24.50 -4.85
CA VAL A 436 14.51 -23.46 -4.14
C VAL A 436 15.93 -23.95 -3.80
N ALA A 437 16.06 -25.23 -3.45
CA ALA A 437 17.33 -25.81 -3.02
C ALA A 437 18.14 -26.39 -4.20
N ALA A 438 17.46 -26.85 -5.25
CA ALA A 438 18.05 -27.35 -6.50
C ALA A 438 17.18 -26.94 -7.70
N PRO A 439 17.45 -25.79 -8.35
CA PRO A 439 16.58 -25.24 -9.39
C PRO A 439 16.38 -26.15 -10.61
N ASP A 440 17.43 -26.87 -10.99
CA ASP A 440 17.47 -27.72 -12.18
C ASP A 440 17.03 -29.18 -11.91
N ALA A 441 16.53 -29.48 -10.71
CA ALA A 441 16.09 -30.83 -10.35
C ALA A 441 14.84 -31.26 -11.15
N ASP A 442 14.93 -32.44 -11.77
CA ASP A 442 13.81 -33.09 -12.44
C ASP A 442 12.84 -33.73 -11.42
N ASP A 443 11.63 -34.05 -11.85
CA ASP A 443 10.60 -34.59 -10.96
C ASP A 443 11.03 -35.91 -10.30
N ALA A 444 11.88 -36.70 -10.95
CA ALA A 444 12.42 -37.93 -10.40
C ALA A 444 13.30 -37.66 -9.17
N ALA A 445 14.20 -36.67 -9.25
CA ALA A 445 15.01 -36.25 -8.10
C ALA A 445 14.14 -35.68 -6.97
N LEU A 446 13.07 -34.94 -7.30
CA LEU A 446 12.13 -34.42 -6.30
C LEU A 446 11.42 -35.55 -5.54
N TRP A 447 10.93 -36.57 -6.25
CA TRP A 447 10.30 -37.74 -5.62
C TRP A 447 11.26 -38.53 -4.74
N LEU A 448 12.50 -38.76 -5.20
CA LEU A 448 13.52 -39.43 -4.39
C LEU A 448 13.82 -38.67 -3.09
N ALA A 449 13.88 -37.33 -3.14
CA ALA A 449 14.08 -36.52 -1.95
C ALA A 449 12.87 -36.58 -1.00
N LEU A 450 11.64 -36.64 -1.52
CA LEU A 450 10.42 -36.81 -0.73
C LEU A 450 10.32 -38.21 -0.11
N GLU A 451 10.71 -39.26 -0.83
CA GLU A 451 10.76 -40.64 -0.32
C GLU A 451 11.78 -40.77 0.81
N ALA A 452 12.94 -40.14 0.69
CA ALA A 452 13.97 -40.15 1.72
C ALA A 452 13.50 -39.61 3.08
N VAL A 453 12.50 -38.72 3.09
CA VAL A 453 11.93 -38.12 4.31
C VAL A 453 10.52 -38.65 4.64
N ASP A 454 10.12 -39.78 4.05
CA ASP A 454 8.79 -40.40 4.21
C ASP A 454 7.62 -39.45 3.90
N LEU A 455 7.77 -38.60 2.89
CA LEU A 455 6.71 -37.69 2.43
C LEU A 455 6.18 -38.08 1.04
N GLY A 456 6.85 -38.98 0.32
CA GLY A 456 6.49 -39.40 -1.03
C GLY A 456 5.05 -39.92 -1.15
N HIS A 457 4.63 -40.84 -0.28
CA HIS A 457 3.26 -41.39 -0.33
C HIS A 457 2.20 -40.33 0.00
N ALA A 458 2.46 -39.50 1.02
CA ALA A 458 1.55 -38.42 1.41
C ALA A 458 1.36 -37.39 0.29
N VAL A 459 2.43 -37.06 -0.46
CA VAL A 459 2.32 -36.14 -1.60
C VAL A 459 1.64 -36.82 -2.80
N ALA A 460 1.91 -38.10 -3.06
CA ALA A 460 1.30 -38.84 -4.17
C ALA A 460 -0.22 -39.02 -4.03
N THR A 461 -0.74 -38.99 -2.80
CA THR A 461 -2.19 -39.04 -2.52
C THR A 461 -2.89 -37.69 -2.65
N LEU A 462 -2.14 -36.57 -2.79
CA LEU A 462 -2.72 -35.27 -3.08
C LEU A 462 -3.22 -35.22 -4.53
N PRO A 463 -4.35 -34.54 -4.83
CA PRO A 463 -4.96 -34.54 -6.17
C PRO A 463 -4.05 -34.06 -7.31
N LEU A 464 -3.04 -33.24 -6.99
CA LEU A 464 -2.09 -32.68 -7.96
C LEU A 464 -0.63 -33.13 -7.72
N GLY A 465 -0.38 -34.05 -6.78
CA GLY A 465 0.99 -34.52 -6.49
C GLY A 465 1.97 -33.37 -6.21
N LEU A 466 3.13 -33.39 -6.88
CA LEU A 466 4.16 -32.33 -6.83
C LEU A 466 3.63 -30.94 -7.20
N GLU A 467 2.62 -30.86 -8.07
CA GLU A 467 1.99 -29.61 -8.53
C GLU A 467 0.92 -29.10 -7.57
N THR A 468 0.79 -29.69 -6.39
CA THR A 468 -0.16 -29.23 -5.38
C THR A 468 0.24 -27.83 -4.90
N PRO A 469 -0.62 -26.81 -5.04
CA PRO A 469 -0.31 -25.45 -4.61
C PRO A 469 -0.33 -25.37 -3.09
N LEU A 470 0.71 -24.76 -2.53
CA LEU A 470 0.81 -24.39 -1.13
C LEU A 470 0.39 -22.93 -0.97
N GLY A 471 -0.33 -22.62 0.11
CA GLY A 471 -0.59 -21.23 0.49
C GLY A 471 0.59 -20.60 1.21
N ASP A 472 0.42 -19.35 1.64
CA ASP A 472 1.45 -18.60 2.35
C ASP A 472 2.01 -19.37 3.55
N ASP A 473 3.33 -19.36 3.69
CA ASP A 473 4.08 -20.08 4.72
C ASP A 473 3.75 -21.60 4.81
N GLY A 474 3.48 -22.20 3.65
CA GLY A 474 3.20 -23.63 3.51
C GLY A 474 1.81 -24.05 3.98
N ALA A 475 0.85 -23.11 4.01
CA ALA A 475 -0.54 -23.42 4.33
C ALA A 475 -1.08 -24.52 3.40
N GLY A 476 -1.61 -25.59 4.00
CA GLY A 476 -1.97 -26.82 3.28
C GLY A 476 -1.17 -28.04 3.75
N LEU A 477 -0.04 -27.82 4.42
CA LEU A 477 0.75 -28.86 5.09
C LEU A 477 0.67 -28.72 6.62
N SER A 478 0.76 -29.84 7.33
CA SER A 478 0.94 -29.85 8.80
C SER A 478 2.34 -29.34 9.17
N ALA A 479 2.55 -28.93 10.43
CA ALA A 479 3.86 -28.49 10.90
C ALA A 479 4.96 -29.55 10.65
N GLY A 480 4.66 -30.82 10.94
CA GLY A 480 5.57 -31.94 10.67
C GLY A 480 5.80 -32.21 9.18
N GLN A 481 4.80 -31.99 8.32
CA GLN A 481 4.99 -32.07 6.86
C GLN A 481 5.86 -30.93 6.34
N ARG A 482 5.70 -29.71 6.85
CA ARG A 482 6.56 -28.56 6.50
C ARG A 482 8.02 -28.78 6.89
N ALA A 483 8.25 -29.30 8.10
CA ALA A 483 9.58 -29.69 8.56
C ALA A 483 10.22 -30.73 7.64
N ARG A 484 9.46 -31.73 7.19
CA ARG A 484 9.92 -32.74 6.22
C ARG A 484 10.20 -32.17 4.83
N VAL A 485 9.40 -31.22 4.33
CA VAL A 485 9.72 -30.51 3.07
C VAL A 485 11.06 -29.77 3.19
N ALA A 486 11.32 -29.13 4.33
CA ALA A 486 12.61 -28.49 4.58
C ALA A 486 13.76 -29.49 4.64
N LEU A 487 13.55 -30.67 5.24
CA LEU A 487 14.54 -31.74 5.24
C LEU A 487 14.76 -32.32 3.83
N ALA A 488 13.70 -32.45 3.02
CA ALA A 488 13.82 -32.87 1.62
C ALA A 488 14.68 -31.89 0.81
N ARG A 489 14.59 -30.58 1.07
CA ARG A 489 15.51 -29.58 0.48
C ARG A 489 16.97 -29.84 0.84
N VAL A 490 17.24 -30.19 2.10
CA VAL A 490 18.60 -30.52 2.59
C VAL A 490 19.12 -31.77 1.87
N VAL A 491 18.30 -32.81 1.75
CA VAL A 491 18.65 -34.05 1.05
C VAL A 491 18.92 -33.77 -0.44
N LEU A 492 18.06 -32.98 -1.07
CA LEU A 492 18.14 -32.66 -2.49
C LEU A 492 19.35 -31.79 -2.85
N ALA A 493 19.72 -30.84 -1.99
CA ALA A 493 20.82 -29.89 -2.27
C ALA A 493 22.22 -30.49 -2.12
N ASP A 494 22.36 -31.64 -1.47
CA ASP A 494 23.62 -32.36 -1.27
C ASP A 494 24.81 -31.50 -0.79
N ARG A 495 24.57 -30.58 0.16
CA ARG A 495 25.60 -29.67 0.67
C ARG A 495 26.44 -30.34 1.78
N PRO A 496 27.77 -30.14 1.83
CA PRO A 496 28.68 -30.85 2.75
C PRO A 496 28.54 -30.47 4.24
N VAL A 497 27.95 -29.31 4.55
CA VAL A 497 27.63 -28.89 5.92
C VAL A 497 26.12 -28.78 6.06
N VAL A 498 25.56 -29.48 7.04
CA VAL A 498 24.12 -29.52 7.29
C VAL A 498 23.85 -29.00 8.70
N LEU A 499 23.06 -27.95 8.80
CA LEU A 499 22.68 -27.27 10.04
C LEU A 499 21.17 -27.41 10.22
N LEU A 500 20.73 -28.05 11.29
CA LEU A 500 19.31 -28.33 11.54
C LEU A 500 18.92 -27.78 12.91
N ASP A 501 17.95 -26.88 12.95
CA ASP A 501 17.43 -26.31 14.19
C ASP A 501 16.13 -27.02 14.57
N GLU A 502 16.21 -27.93 15.56
CA GLU A 502 15.08 -28.70 16.09
C GLU A 502 14.19 -29.41 15.03
N PRO A 503 14.75 -30.22 14.11
CA PRO A 503 13.98 -30.84 13.04
C PRO A 503 12.92 -31.85 13.52
N SER A 504 13.00 -32.30 14.78
CA SER A 504 12.04 -33.23 15.41
C SER A 504 10.90 -32.53 16.14
N ALA A 505 10.91 -31.19 16.23
CA ALA A 505 9.84 -30.45 16.87
C ALA A 505 8.55 -30.66 16.07
N HIS A 506 7.48 -31.11 16.74
CA HIS A 506 6.16 -31.39 16.14
C HIS A 506 6.05 -32.68 15.29
N LEU A 507 6.96 -33.65 15.45
CA LEU A 507 6.85 -34.99 14.84
C LEU A 507 6.30 -36.04 15.83
N ASP A 508 5.49 -36.96 15.31
CA ASP A 508 5.10 -38.20 15.99
C ASP A 508 6.27 -39.21 16.03
N ALA A 509 6.13 -40.26 16.84
CA ALA A 509 7.21 -41.21 17.10
C ALA A 509 7.63 -42.03 15.87
N GLU A 510 6.72 -42.30 14.93
CA GLU A 510 7.02 -43.06 13.71
C GLU A 510 7.80 -42.20 12.72
N THR A 511 7.33 -40.96 12.49
CA THR A 511 8.04 -39.97 11.65
C THR A 511 9.39 -39.57 12.25
N GLU A 512 9.52 -39.53 13.58
CA GLU A 512 10.79 -39.27 14.26
C GLU A 512 11.84 -40.35 13.99
N ALA A 513 11.45 -41.63 13.91
CA ALA A 513 12.37 -42.70 13.57
C ALA A 513 12.97 -42.54 12.16
N VAL A 514 12.13 -42.14 11.19
CA VAL A 514 12.59 -41.84 9.82
C VAL A 514 13.59 -40.68 9.82
N LEU A 515 13.31 -39.61 10.56
CA LEU A 515 14.23 -38.48 10.69
C LEU A 515 15.60 -38.94 11.19
N LEU A 516 15.67 -39.79 12.22
CA LEU A 516 16.93 -40.29 12.77
C LEU A 516 17.74 -41.08 11.72
N ASP A 517 17.08 -41.87 10.87
CA ASP A 517 17.74 -42.61 9.79
C ASP A 517 18.26 -41.68 8.68
N VAL A 518 17.51 -40.62 8.36
CA VAL A 518 17.98 -39.57 7.44
C VAL A 518 19.21 -38.88 8.01
N LEU A 519 19.19 -38.47 9.28
CA LEU A 519 20.33 -37.81 9.93
C LEU A 519 21.59 -38.68 9.91
N ARG A 520 21.46 -39.98 10.21
CA ARG A 520 22.57 -40.95 10.14
C ARG A 520 23.09 -41.11 8.72
N SER A 521 22.20 -41.19 7.74
CA SER A 521 22.56 -41.28 6.32
C SER A 521 23.35 -40.04 5.88
N LEU A 522 22.87 -38.85 6.27
CA LEU A 522 23.54 -37.58 5.97
C LEU A 522 24.94 -37.51 6.60
N ALA A 523 25.07 -37.92 7.86
CA ALA A 523 26.30 -37.86 8.64
C ALA A 523 27.44 -38.75 8.15
N ARG A 524 27.17 -39.76 7.31
CA ARG A 524 28.22 -40.64 6.75
C ARG A 524 29.24 -39.90 5.89
N THR A 525 28.81 -38.82 5.24
CA THR A 525 29.63 -38.08 4.26
C THR A 525 29.67 -36.59 4.51
N ARG A 526 28.95 -36.08 5.53
CA ARG A 526 28.74 -34.64 5.79
C ARG A 526 29.02 -34.28 7.24
N THR A 527 29.28 -33.01 7.49
CA THR A 527 29.32 -32.43 8.84
C THR A 527 27.89 -32.00 9.20
N VAL A 528 27.21 -32.77 10.06
CA VAL A 528 25.81 -32.53 10.45
C VAL A 528 25.74 -32.00 11.88
N VAL A 529 25.18 -30.81 12.06
CA VAL A 529 24.96 -30.18 13.37
C VAL A 529 23.46 -30.05 13.58
N VAL A 530 22.93 -30.70 14.61
CA VAL A 530 21.50 -30.67 14.94
C VAL A 530 21.29 -30.09 16.33
N VAL A 531 20.45 -29.07 16.44
CA VAL A 531 19.94 -28.61 17.74
C VAL A 531 18.81 -29.55 18.16
N ALA A 532 18.94 -30.14 19.35
CA ALA A 532 18.01 -31.17 19.81
C ALA A 532 17.62 -30.99 21.28
N HIS A 533 16.33 -31.14 21.55
CA HIS A 533 15.75 -31.18 22.90
C HIS A 533 15.31 -32.58 23.33
N ARG A 534 15.28 -33.53 22.40
CA ARG A 534 14.82 -34.91 22.63
C ARG A 534 15.99 -35.87 22.77
N ASP A 535 15.93 -36.72 23.79
CA ASP A 535 16.95 -37.74 24.09
C ASP A 535 17.18 -38.70 22.91
N ALA A 536 16.15 -38.96 22.09
CA ALA A 536 16.24 -39.83 20.92
C ALA A 536 17.26 -39.32 19.87
N VAL A 537 17.32 -38.01 19.65
CA VAL A 537 18.29 -37.40 18.70
C VAL A 537 19.69 -37.36 19.30
N VAL A 538 19.80 -37.09 20.61
CA VAL A 538 21.09 -37.08 21.33
C VAL A 538 21.70 -38.49 21.36
N ALA A 539 20.88 -39.52 21.56
CA ALA A 539 21.33 -40.91 21.64
C ALA A 539 21.94 -41.45 20.33
N VAL A 540 21.58 -40.88 19.18
CA VAL A 540 22.13 -41.29 17.88
C VAL A 540 23.28 -40.41 17.39
N ALA A 541 23.60 -39.33 18.10
CA ALA A 541 24.67 -38.42 17.73
C ALA A 541 26.05 -39.01 18.05
N ASP A 542 27.02 -38.79 17.16
CA ASP A 542 28.41 -39.17 17.39
C ASP A 542 29.06 -38.30 18.48
N ARG A 543 28.55 -37.08 18.66
CA ARG A 543 29.05 -36.08 19.62
C ARG A 543 27.92 -35.23 20.20
N GLU A 544 28.05 -34.83 21.46
CA GLU A 544 27.18 -33.84 22.11
C GLU A 544 27.96 -32.56 22.41
N LEU A 545 27.43 -31.40 21.99
CA LEU A 545 27.92 -30.07 22.34
C LEU A 545 26.90 -29.40 23.28
N ARG A 546 27.24 -29.30 24.56
CA ARG A 546 26.37 -28.67 25.55
C ARG A 546 26.69 -27.18 25.70
N LEU A 547 25.71 -26.32 25.42
CA LEU A 547 25.79 -24.88 25.61
C LEU A 547 25.26 -24.47 27.00
N VAL A 548 25.95 -23.51 27.61
CA VAL A 548 25.60 -22.94 28.92
C VAL A 548 25.19 -21.48 28.71
N PRO A 549 24.15 -20.97 29.40
CA PRO A 549 23.80 -19.55 29.32
C PRO A 549 24.99 -18.67 29.68
N PRO A 550 25.18 -17.52 28.99
CA PRO A 550 26.17 -16.54 29.39
C PRO A 550 25.88 -16.10 30.84
N GLY A 551 26.85 -16.30 31.74
CA GLY A 551 26.67 -16.02 33.17
C GLY A 551 26.48 -14.53 33.45
N SER A 552 25.53 -14.19 34.32
CA SER A 552 25.26 -12.83 34.84
C SER A 552 26.32 -12.29 35.82
N SER A 553 27.59 -12.64 35.61
CA SER A 553 28.76 -12.17 36.36
C SER A 553 29.94 -12.19 35.39
N THR A 554 30.64 -11.11 35.06
CA THR A 554 31.26 -10.12 35.95
C THR A 554 31.51 -8.84 35.13
N THR A 555 31.05 -7.70 35.63
CA THR A 555 31.42 -6.37 35.12
C THR A 555 32.89 -6.12 35.46
N SER A 556 33.82 -6.45 34.56
CA SER A 556 35.15 -5.85 34.58
C SER A 556 35.09 -4.55 33.78
N SER A 557 34.97 -3.46 34.52
CA SER A 557 35.16 -2.09 34.06
C SER A 557 36.53 -1.93 33.40
N THR A 558 36.54 -1.65 32.10
CA THR A 558 37.54 -0.78 31.45
C THR A 558 37.06 -0.41 30.05
N ALA A 559 36.50 0.80 29.93
CA ALA A 559 36.74 1.73 28.82
C ALA A 559 35.84 2.96 28.97
N ALA A 560 36.45 4.07 29.36
CA ALA A 560 35.82 5.38 29.42
C ALA A 560 35.73 6.02 28.03
N ALA A 561 34.56 6.52 27.66
CA ALA A 561 34.35 7.57 26.65
C ALA A 561 32.96 8.21 26.84
N PRO A 562 32.75 9.47 26.44
CA PRO A 562 32.18 10.47 27.32
C PRO A 562 30.65 10.60 27.25
N ALA A 563 30.06 10.85 28.42
CA ALA A 563 28.70 11.35 28.54
C ALA A 563 28.60 12.76 27.92
N ARG A 564 27.86 12.87 26.81
CA ARG A 564 27.25 14.13 26.38
C ARG A 564 25.80 14.16 26.84
N ALA A 565 25.60 14.89 27.93
CA ALA A 565 24.30 15.37 28.36
C ALA A 565 23.71 16.31 27.30
N ALA A 566 22.53 15.97 26.79
CA ALA A 566 21.58 16.91 26.22
C ALA A 566 20.17 16.32 26.36
N ALA A 567 19.68 16.22 27.59
CA ALA A 567 18.26 16.05 27.86
C ALA A 567 17.51 17.32 27.39
N ARG A 568 17.10 17.35 26.12
CA ARG A 568 15.97 18.18 25.71
C ARG A 568 14.72 17.54 26.33
N ARG A 569 14.24 18.14 27.42
CA ARG A 569 12.86 17.95 27.87
C ARG A 569 11.95 18.38 26.73
N THR A 570 11.45 17.42 25.97
CA THR A 570 10.23 17.61 25.19
C THR A 570 9.11 17.59 26.20
N THR A 571 8.67 18.77 26.63
CA THR A 571 7.37 18.91 27.29
C THR A 571 6.33 18.41 26.30
N VAL A 572 5.81 17.20 26.55
CA VAL A 572 4.55 16.75 25.96
C VAL A 572 3.51 17.75 26.43
N ALA A 573 3.09 18.62 25.52
CA ALA A 573 2.02 19.56 25.77
C ALA A 573 0.77 18.75 26.11
N ALA A 574 0.25 18.97 27.32
CA ALA A 574 -1.05 18.48 27.75
C ALA A 574 -2.08 18.75 26.65
N ALA A 575 -2.92 17.73 26.40
CA ALA A 575 -4.07 17.84 25.54
C ALA A 575 -4.84 19.13 25.84
N ALA A 576 -4.93 20.01 24.84
CA ALA A 576 -5.73 21.21 24.93
C ALA A 576 -7.20 20.84 25.20
N PRO A 577 -7.97 21.68 25.91
CA PRO A 577 -9.37 21.42 26.16
C PRO A 577 -10.14 21.33 24.84
N VAL A 578 -11.05 20.37 24.77
CA VAL A 578 -12.02 20.18 23.71
C VAL A 578 -12.79 21.49 23.50
N PRO A 579 -12.75 22.12 22.31
CA PRO A 579 -13.68 23.19 21.99
C PRO A 579 -15.07 22.56 21.81
N GLU A 580 -16.08 23.15 22.46
CA GLU A 580 -17.46 22.76 22.28
C GLU A 580 -17.89 22.80 20.80
N PRO A 581 -18.83 21.93 20.38
CA PRO A 581 -19.31 21.93 19.00
C PRO A 581 -20.04 23.25 18.72
N LEU A 582 -19.47 24.06 17.83
CA LEU A 582 -20.19 25.19 17.25
C LEU A 582 -21.39 24.63 16.47
N GLU A 583 -22.57 25.18 16.78
CA GLU A 583 -23.84 24.85 16.14
C GLU A 583 -23.72 24.93 14.61
N ASP A 584 -24.20 23.87 13.96
CA ASP A 584 -24.14 23.62 12.54
C ASP A 584 -25.04 24.64 11.80
N THR A 585 -24.42 25.58 11.08
CA THR A 585 -25.15 26.51 10.20
C THR A 585 -25.65 25.75 8.96
N ASP A 586 -26.97 25.66 8.80
CA ASP A 586 -27.74 25.28 7.59
C ASP A 586 -26.90 24.77 6.41
N ASP A 587 -26.47 23.51 6.50
CA ASP A 587 -25.57 22.90 5.53
C ASP A 587 -26.40 22.43 4.29
N PRO A 588 -26.13 22.91 3.07
CA PRO A 588 -26.96 22.59 1.91
C PRO A 588 -26.85 21.12 1.50
N ALA A 589 -27.98 20.53 1.08
CA ALA A 589 -28.09 19.16 0.60
C ALA A 589 -27.02 18.77 -0.46
N PRO A 590 -26.55 17.51 -0.50
CA PRO A 590 -25.41 17.07 -1.32
C PRO A 590 -25.53 17.40 -2.81
N ALA A 591 -26.73 17.24 -3.39
CA ALA A 591 -27.00 17.56 -4.80
C ALA A 591 -26.80 19.05 -5.14
N ARG A 592 -27.06 19.95 -4.18
CA ARG A 592 -26.90 21.41 -4.38
C ARG A 592 -25.44 21.81 -4.46
N ARG A 593 -24.54 21.12 -3.75
CA ARG A 593 -23.10 21.37 -3.78
C ARG A 593 -22.45 20.85 -5.05
N GLU A 594 -22.86 19.68 -5.51
CA GLU A 594 -22.39 19.13 -6.78
C GLU A 594 -22.79 20.08 -7.93
N ALA A 595 -24.05 20.52 -7.95
CA ALA A 595 -24.52 21.52 -8.92
C ALA A 595 -23.71 22.82 -8.83
N LEU A 596 -23.36 23.28 -7.62
CA LEU A 596 -22.51 24.46 -7.42
C LEU A 596 -21.08 24.25 -7.95
N ALA A 597 -20.45 23.10 -7.68
CA ALA A 597 -19.12 22.78 -8.17
C ALA A 597 -19.10 22.71 -9.71
N VAL A 598 -20.09 22.05 -10.31
CA VAL A 598 -20.25 21.95 -11.77
C VAL A 598 -20.49 23.34 -12.38
N LEU A 599 -21.33 24.17 -11.75
CA LEU A 599 -21.59 25.54 -12.21
C LEU A 599 -20.32 26.39 -12.15
N LEU A 600 -19.60 26.40 -11.02
CA LEU A 600 -18.35 27.14 -10.86
C LEU A 600 -17.28 26.65 -11.83
N GLY A 601 -17.15 25.34 -12.02
CA GLY A 601 -16.23 24.73 -12.98
C GLY A 601 -16.55 25.10 -14.43
N SER A 602 -17.85 25.12 -14.78
CA SER A 602 -18.35 25.56 -16.09
C SER A 602 -18.09 27.04 -16.33
N LEU A 603 -18.31 27.90 -15.34
CA LEU A 603 -18.02 29.33 -15.43
C LEU A 603 -16.51 29.60 -15.53
N ALA A 604 -15.69 28.87 -14.78
CA ALA A 604 -14.23 29.02 -14.82
C ALA A 604 -13.66 28.62 -16.19
N THR A 605 -14.03 27.43 -16.67
CA THR A 605 -13.59 26.88 -17.96
C THR A 605 -14.15 27.70 -19.12
N GLY A 606 -15.44 28.06 -19.04
CA GLY A 606 -16.10 28.94 -20.00
C GLY A 606 -15.48 30.33 -20.07
N SER A 607 -15.01 30.90 -18.95
CA SER A 607 -14.25 32.16 -18.94
C SER A 607 -12.92 32.03 -19.71
N GLY A 608 -12.25 30.89 -19.61
CA GLY A 608 -11.06 30.60 -20.41
C GLY A 608 -11.35 30.57 -21.92
N VAL A 609 -12.43 29.90 -22.32
CA VAL A 609 -12.89 29.86 -23.72
C VAL A 609 -13.27 31.26 -24.21
N ALA A 610 -14.02 32.01 -23.39
CA ALA A 610 -14.45 33.38 -23.70
C ALA A 610 -13.28 34.36 -23.80
N LEU A 611 -12.23 34.21 -22.99
CA LEU A 611 -11.02 35.01 -23.06
C LEU A 611 -10.36 34.90 -24.45
N THR A 612 -10.14 33.68 -24.94
CA THR A 612 -9.53 33.43 -26.26
C THR A 612 -10.41 33.97 -27.38
N ALA A 613 -11.71 33.68 -27.32
CA ALA A 613 -12.71 34.13 -28.29
C ALA A 613 -12.80 35.66 -28.39
N THR A 614 -12.88 36.35 -27.23
CA THR A 614 -12.98 37.81 -27.18
C THR A 614 -11.67 38.52 -27.51
N ALA A 615 -10.52 37.92 -27.20
CA ALA A 615 -9.23 38.45 -27.63
C ALA A 615 -9.07 38.38 -29.16
N ALA A 616 -9.53 37.29 -29.81
CA ALA A 616 -9.58 37.17 -31.27
C ALA A 616 -10.42 38.28 -31.90
N TRP A 617 -11.62 38.47 -31.33
CA TRP A 617 -12.55 39.50 -31.76
C TRP A 617 -11.93 40.90 -31.59
N LEU A 618 -11.30 41.17 -30.46
CA LEU A 618 -10.63 42.45 -30.16
C LEU A 618 -9.55 42.77 -31.20
N ILE A 619 -8.63 41.83 -31.47
CA ILE A 619 -7.54 42.04 -32.42
C ILE A 619 -8.07 42.22 -33.85
N THR A 620 -9.06 41.42 -34.25
CA THR A 620 -9.64 41.54 -35.59
C THR A 620 -10.41 42.85 -35.76
N ARG A 621 -11.14 43.29 -34.73
CA ARG A 621 -11.84 44.59 -34.77
C ARG A 621 -10.88 45.77 -34.74
N ALA A 622 -9.74 45.63 -34.04
CA ALA A 622 -8.69 46.65 -34.02
C ALA A 622 -8.01 46.84 -35.39
N ALA A 623 -7.96 45.79 -36.23
CA ALA A 623 -7.43 45.87 -37.59
C ALA A 623 -8.24 46.81 -38.50
N ASP A 624 -9.50 47.08 -38.18
CA ASP A 624 -10.33 48.04 -38.91
C ASP A 624 -10.03 49.51 -38.50
N HIS A 625 -9.01 49.76 -37.67
CA HIS A 625 -8.65 51.06 -37.12
C HIS A 625 -9.81 51.87 -36.49
N PRO A 626 -10.66 51.28 -35.63
CA PRO A 626 -11.75 52.01 -35.00
C PRO A 626 -11.26 52.97 -33.91
N PRO A 627 -12.04 54.01 -33.55
CA PRO A 627 -11.75 54.83 -32.39
C PRO A 627 -11.66 53.96 -31.12
N VAL A 628 -10.64 54.20 -30.28
CA VAL A 628 -10.31 53.38 -29.10
C VAL A 628 -11.52 53.12 -28.18
N LEU A 629 -12.45 54.08 -28.07
CA LEU A 629 -13.68 53.93 -27.29
C LEU A 629 -14.49 52.68 -27.67
N HIS A 630 -14.51 52.29 -28.94
CA HIS A 630 -15.24 51.11 -29.43
C HIS A 630 -14.56 49.78 -29.04
N LEU A 631 -13.28 49.83 -28.69
CA LEU A 631 -12.53 48.66 -28.20
C LEU A 631 -12.66 48.49 -26.69
N MET A 632 -13.15 49.50 -25.95
CA MET A 632 -13.21 49.48 -24.49
C MET A 632 -14.01 48.30 -23.93
N VAL A 633 -15.16 47.98 -24.52
CA VAL A 633 -15.98 46.84 -24.08
C VAL A 633 -15.19 45.53 -24.22
N ALA A 634 -14.51 45.33 -25.35
CA ALA A 634 -13.71 44.13 -25.56
C ALA A 634 -12.45 44.07 -24.67
N ILE A 635 -11.78 45.21 -24.45
CA ILE A 635 -10.65 45.31 -23.51
C ILE A 635 -11.09 44.95 -22.08
N VAL A 636 -12.25 45.46 -21.64
CA VAL A 636 -12.81 45.15 -20.32
C VAL A 636 -13.22 43.68 -20.24
N SER A 637 -13.85 43.12 -21.27
CA SER A 637 -14.22 41.69 -21.33
C SER A 637 -13.00 40.77 -21.24
N VAL A 638 -11.92 41.06 -21.98
CA VAL A 638 -10.66 40.30 -21.90
C VAL A 638 -10.09 40.32 -20.48
N ARG A 639 -10.11 41.47 -19.79
CA ARG A 639 -9.67 41.57 -18.39
C ARG A 639 -10.60 40.83 -17.43
N LEU A 640 -11.91 40.98 -17.60
CA LEU A 640 -12.92 40.32 -16.78
C LEU A 640 -12.74 38.81 -16.81
N PHE A 641 -12.66 38.21 -18.00
CA PHE A 641 -12.47 36.76 -18.14
C PHE A 641 -11.10 36.29 -17.66
N GLY A 642 -10.05 37.10 -17.86
CA GLY A 642 -8.70 36.83 -17.33
C GLY A 642 -8.64 36.78 -15.80
N LEU A 643 -9.44 37.61 -15.12
CA LEU A 643 -9.56 37.64 -13.65
C LEU A 643 -10.56 36.61 -13.11
N ALA A 644 -11.68 36.40 -13.82
CA ALA A 644 -12.74 35.51 -13.37
C ALA A 644 -12.31 34.03 -13.36
N ARG A 645 -11.59 33.57 -14.40
CA ARG A 645 -11.12 32.18 -14.53
C ARG A 645 -10.42 31.65 -13.27
N PRO A 646 -9.33 32.25 -12.75
CA PRO A 646 -8.63 31.74 -11.57
C PRO A 646 -9.46 31.79 -10.29
N VAL A 647 -10.27 32.84 -10.08
CA VAL A 647 -11.11 32.99 -8.88
C VAL A 647 -12.23 31.95 -8.87
N LEU A 648 -12.89 31.72 -10.00
CA LEU A 648 -13.94 30.70 -10.12
C LEU A 648 -13.36 29.29 -9.99
N ARG A 649 -12.16 29.04 -10.54
CA ARG A 649 -11.47 27.74 -10.42
C ARG A 649 -11.08 27.44 -8.97
N TYR A 650 -10.69 28.46 -8.20
CA TYR A 650 -10.44 28.32 -6.76
C TYR A 650 -11.70 27.92 -5.99
N ALA A 651 -12.79 28.66 -6.22
CA ALA A 651 -14.07 28.39 -5.58
C ALA A 651 -14.58 26.99 -5.93
N GLU A 652 -14.49 26.59 -7.20
CA GLU A 652 -14.82 25.23 -7.64
C GLU A 652 -14.00 24.18 -6.90
N ARG A 653 -12.66 24.30 -6.87
CA ARG A 653 -11.78 23.33 -6.21
C ARG A 653 -12.07 23.18 -4.73
N LEU A 654 -12.41 24.27 -4.03
CA LEU A 654 -12.79 24.21 -2.62
C LEU A 654 -14.10 23.43 -2.43
N VAL A 655 -15.13 23.72 -3.22
CA VAL A 655 -16.42 23.05 -3.11
C VAL A 655 -16.31 21.57 -3.49
N SER A 656 -15.58 21.25 -4.56
CA SER A 656 -15.44 19.88 -5.05
C SER A 656 -14.62 18.99 -4.09
N HIS A 657 -13.51 19.49 -3.54
CA HIS A 657 -12.70 18.72 -2.58
C HIS A 657 -13.36 18.58 -1.21
N ASP A 658 -14.05 19.62 -0.72
CA ASP A 658 -14.81 19.54 0.53
C ASP A 658 -15.97 18.52 0.42
N ALA A 659 -16.60 18.41 -0.75
CA ALA A 659 -17.59 17.38 -1.02
C ALA A 659 -16.98 15.96 -1.01
N ALA A 660 -15.84 15.75 -1.69
CA ALA A 660 -15.16 14.46 -1.73
C ALA A 660 -14.67 14.00 -0.35
N LEU A 661 -14.11 14.90 0.45
CA LEU A 661 -13.66 14.57 1.81
C LEU A 661 -14.82 14.21 2.73
N ARG A 662 -16.00 14.80 2.58
CA ARG A 662 -17.20 14.36 3.31
C ARG A 662 -17.62 12.96 2.88
N ASP A 663 -17.70 12.71 1.57
CA ASP A 663 -18.04 11.39 1.05
C ASP A 663 -17.06 10.32 1.58
N LEU A 664 -15.78 10.66 1.74
CA LEU A 664 -14.79 9.76 2.34
C LEU A 664 -15.11 9.42 3.81
N VAL A 665 -15.54 10.39 4.61
CA VAL A 665 -15.93 10.16 6.02
C VAL A 665 -17.15 9.25 6.09
N ASP A 666 -18.16 9.52 5.26
CA ASP A 666 -19.40 8.76 5.22
C ASP A 666 -19.15 7.33 4.72
N LEU A 667 -18.43 7.16 3.61
CA LEU A 667 -18.10 5.85 3.05
C LEU A 667 -17.26 5.00 4.01
N ARG A 668 -16.31 5.58 4.75
CA ARG A 668 -15.52 4.85 5.76
C ARG A 668 -16.39 4.36 6.90
N ALA A 669 -17.31 5.19 7.38
CA ALA A 669 -18.27 4.79 8.42
C ALA A 669 -19.21 3.69 7.91
N ASP A 670 -19.76 3.84 6.69
CA ASP A 670 -20.66 2.87 6.09
C ASP A 670 -19.98 1.51 5.84
N VAL A 671 -18.76 1.50 5.32
CA VAL A 671 -18.02 0.25 5.09
C VAL A 671 -17.64 -0.42 6.40
N TYR A 672 -17.26 0.37 7.41
CA TYR A 672 -17.01 -0.16 8.73
C TYR A 672 -18.29 -0.78 9.32
N ASP A 673 -19.44 -0.11 9.25
CA ASP A 673 -20.74 -0.65 9.68
C ASP A 673 -21.09 -1.97 8.99
N VAL A 674 -20.77 -2.11 7.69
CA VAL A 674 -20.95 -3.36 6.94
C VAL A 674 -19.97 -4.46 7.39
N LEU A 675 -18.75 -4.10 7.77
CA LEU A 675 -17.72 -5.06 8.20
C LEU A 675 -17.98 -5.63 9.59
N VAL A 676 -18.51 -4.82 10.52
CA VAL A 676 -18.77 -5.22 11.92
C VAL A 676 -19.49 -6.58 12.03
N PRO A 677 -20.63 -6.82 11.37
CA PRO A 677 -21.36 -8.09 11.50
C PRO A 677 -20.70 -9.25 10.73
N LEU A 678 -19.79 -8.98 9.78
CA LEU A 678 -19.12 -10.02 8.99
C LEU A 678 -17.93 -10.67 9.72
N VAL A 679 -17.43 -10.00 10.76
CA VAL A 679 -16.29 -10.46 11.55
C VAL A 679 -16.74 -11.26 12.78
N PRO A 680 -16.06 -12.37 13.14
CA PRO A 680 -14.83 -12.91 12.58
C PRO A 680 -15.09 -14.21 11.82
N GLY A 681 -16.12 -14.29 10.97
CA GLY A 681 -16.45 -15.51 10.23
C GLY A 681 -16.50 -15.34 8.72
N ALA A 682 -17.33 -14.41 8.24
CA ALA A 682 -17.77 -14.34 6.84
C ALA A 682 -16.67 -13.92 5.84
N LEU A 683 -15.62 -13.25 6.31
CA LEU A 683 -14.52 -12.77 5.47
C LEU A 683 -13.51 -13.84 5.04
N GLY A 684 -13.64 -15.08 5.55
CA GLY A 684 -12.77 -16.21 5.18
C GLY A 684 -11.28 -16.03 5.51
N ARG A 685 -10.41 -16.80 4.83
CA ARG A 685 -8.94 -16.86 5.09
C ARG A 685 -8.14 -15.67 4.54
N ARG A 686 -8.70 -14.83 3.65
CA ARG A 686 -8.02 -13.66 3.03
C ARG A 686 -8.43 -12.32 3.66
N ARG A 687 -8.67 -12.29 4.97
CA ARG A 687 -9.13 -11.10 5.71
C ARG A 687 -8.23 -9.89 5.55
N GLY A 688 -6.93 -10.04 5.79
CA GLY A 688 -5.98 -8.92 5.74
C GLY A 688 -6.05 -8.18 4.41
N THR A 689 -6.00 -8.91 3.30
CA THR A 689 -6.06 -8.35 1.94
C THR A 689 -7.41 -7.70 1.62
N LEU A 690 -8.54 -8.29 2.04
CA LEU A 690 -9.86 -7.71 1.81
C LEU A 690 -10.04 -6.40 2.58
N LEU A 691 -9.55 -6.36 3.82
CA LEU A 691 -9.62 -5.19 4.69
C LEU A 691 -8.73 -4.06 4.16
N THR A 692 -7.51 -4.35 3.71
CA THR A 692 -6.64 -3.33 3.08
C THR A 692 -7.21 -2.84 1.74
N THR A 693 -7.77 -3.74 0.93
CA THR A 693 -8.39 -3.38 -0.36
C THR A 693 -9.62 -2.49 -0.16
N ALA A 694 -10.41 -2.73 0.89
CA ALA A 694 -11.58 -1.92 1.19
C ALA A 694 -11.22 -0.45 1.50
N VAL A 695 -10.07 -0.19 2.14
CA VAL A 695 -9.58 1.18 2.39
C VAL A 695 -9.30 1.90 1.07
N ASP A 696 -8.50 1.28 0.19
CA ASP A 696 -8.14 1.83 -1.12
C ASP A 696 -9.37 2.03 -2.02
N ASP A 697 -10.36 1.13 -1.92
CA ASP A 697 -11.62 1.21 -2.65
C ASP A 697 -12.48 2.40 -2.18
N VAL A 698 -12.57 2.63 -0.87
CA VAL A 698 -13.29 3.78 -0.30
C VAL A 698 -12.64 5.10 -0.73
N GLU A 699 -11.31 5.17 -0.73
CA GLU A 699 -10.58 6.33 -1.26
C GLU A 699 -10.89 6.54 -2.75
N THR A 700 -10.83 5.48 -3.57
CA THR A 700 -11.17 5.53 -5.01
C THR A 700 -12.59 6.03 -5.26
N LEU A 701 -13.56 5.59 -4.45
CA LEU A 701 -14.96 6.02 -4.57
C LEU A 701 -15.16 7.50 -4.19
N SER A 702 -14.45 7.99 -3.17
CA SER A 702 -14.52 9.41 -2.77
C SER A 702 -14.02 10.36 -3.86
N GLU A 703 -13.10 9.90 -4.70
CA GLU A 703 -12.54 10.68 -5.81
C GLU A 703 -13.46 10.77 -7.04
N GLU A 704 -14.55 9.98 -7.10
CA GLU A 704 -15.49 9.95 -8.22
C GLU A 704 -16.01 11.36 -8.56
N ARG A 705 -16.40 12.14 -7.55
CA ARG A 705 -16.94 13.48 -7.77
C ARG A 705 -15.94 14.41 -8.43
N VAL A 706 -14.73 14.51 -7.86
CA VAL A 706 -13.70 15.48 -8.28
C VAL A 706 -13.05 15.07 -9.60
N ARG A 707 -12.81 13.78 -9.81
CA ARG A 707 -12.05 13.29 -10.98
C ARG A 707 -12.92 12.87 -12.15
N VAL A 708 -14.19 12.50 -11.92
CA VAL A 708 -15.07 11.96 -12.97
C VAL A 708 -16.24 12.90 -13.25
N GLN A 709 -17.07 13.19 -12.25
CA GLN A 709 -18.36 13.87 -12.45
C GLN A 709 -18.18 15.35 -12.81
N VAL A 710 -17.40 16.10 -12.01
CA VAL A 710 -17.21 17.55 -12.22
C VAL A 710 -16.60 17.85 -13.60
N PRO A 711 -15.52 17.20 -14.06
CA PRO A 711 -14.96 17.45 -15.40
C PRO A 711 -15.91 17.06 -16.54
N ALA A 712 -16.63 15.94 -16.42
CA ALA A 712 -17.55 15.46 -17.45
C ALA A 712 -18.71 16.45 -17.67
N TRP A 713 -19.38 16.88 -16.60
CA TRP A 713 -20.47 17.85 -16.68
C TRP A 713 -19.98 19.24 -17.08
N THR A 714 -18.83 19.67 -16.56
CA THR A 714 -18.21 20.95 -16.96
C THR A 714 -17.94 20.98 -18.46
N GLY A 715 -17.33 19.94 -19.01
CA GLY A 715 -17.05 19.84 -20.46
C GLY A 715 -18.34 19.84 -21.29
N ALA A 716 -19.36 19.09 -20.86
CA ALA A 716 -20.66 19.03 -21.53
C ALA A 716 -21.37 20.39 -21.55
N LEU A 717 -21.43 21.10 -20.42
CA LEU A 717 -22.09 22.40 -20.30
C LEU A 717 -21.36 23.49 -21.10
N VAL A 718 -20.01 23.50 -21.05
CA VAL A 718 -19.21 24.45 -21.83
C VAL A 718 -19.36 24.19 -23.32
N ALA A 719 -19.34 22.93 -23.77
CA ALA A 719 -19.55 22.57 -25.16
C ALA A 719 -20.96 22.95 -25.65
N ALA A 720 -21.99 22.71 -24.83
CA ALA A 720 -23.36 23.11 -25.14
C ALA A 720 -23.50 24.64 -25.25
N GLY A 721 -22.96 25.39 -24.28
CA GLY A 721 -22.95 26.85 -24.31
C GLY A 721 -22.21 27.41 -25.53
N ALA A 722 -21.07 26.81 -25.88
CA ALA A 722 -20.30 27.18 -27.07
C ALA A 722 -21.04 26.86 -28.37
N ALA A 723 -21.77 25.74 -28.44
CA ALA A 723 -22.58 25.38 -29.60
C ALA A 723 -23.76 26.34 -29.80
N VAL A 724 -24.43 26.73 -28.71
CA VAL A 724 -25.49 27.75 -28.75
C VAL A 724 -24.92 29.09 -29.23
N LEU A 725 -23.81 29.55 -28.64
CA LEU A 725 -23.16 30.79 -29.04
C LEU A 725 -22.75 30.76 -30.52
N ALA A 726 -22.09 29.69 -30.96
CA ALA A 726 -21.70 29.50 -32.35
C ALA A 726 -22.91 29.51 -33.29
N GLY A 727 -23.99 28.80 -32.94
CA GLY A 727 -25.20 28.72 -33.75
C GLY A 727 -25.95 30.04 -33.87
N THR A 728 -25.99 30.85 -32.80
CA THR A 728 -26.59 32.20 -32.85
C THR A 728 -25.79 33.16 -33.72
N ALA A 729 -24.47 33.00 -33.79
CA ALA A 729 -23.61 33.83 -34.65
C ALA A 729 -23.61 33.36 -36.12
N ALA A 730 -23.51 32.05 -36.33
CA ALA A 730 -23.61 31.41 -37.64
C ALA A 730 -24.03 29.94 -37.46
N GLY A 731 -25.24 29.58 -37.91
CA GLY A 731 -25.79 28.22 -37.79
C GLY A 731 -24.81 27.08 -38.12
N PRO A 732 -24.06 27.14 -39.24
CA PRO A 732 -23.08 26.11 -39.59
C PRO A 732 -21.90 25.97 -38.61
N ALA A 733 -21.53 27.03 -37.88
CA ALA A 733 -20.44 26.98 -36.91
C ALA A 733 -20.78 26.11 -35.68
N ALA A 734 -22.07 25.99 -35.33
CA ALA A 734 -22.52 25.08 -34.28
C ALA A 734 -22.18 23.61 -34.61
N LEU A 735 -22.23 23.23 -35.90
CA LEU A 735 -21.90 21.87 -36.33
C LEU A 735 -20.45 21.50 -35.98
N VAL A 736 -19.51 22.44 -36.12
CA VAL A 736 -18.10 22.21 -35.77
C VAL A 736 -17.94 21.91 -34.28
N VAL A 737 -18.60 22.70 -33.42
CA VAL A 737 -18.59 22.48 -31.97
C VAL A 737 -19.25 21.16 -31.60
N LEU A 738 -20.39 20.83 -32.23
CA LEU A 738 -21.09 19.57 -32.03
C LEU A 738 -20.24 18.37 -32.45
N VAL A 739 -19.51 18.44 -33.56
CA VAL A 739 -18.58 17.38 -33.98
C VAL A 739 -17.49 17.16 -32.94
N ALA A 740 -16.88 18.23 -32.42
CA ALA A 740 -15.88 18.12 -31.34
C ALA A 740 -16.48 17.47 -30.07
N ALA A 741 -17.70 17.85 -29.70
CA ALA A 741 -18.43 17.26 -28.57
C ALA A 741 -18.74 15.77 -28.82
N VAL A 742 -19.20 15.40 -30.02
CA VAL A 742 -19.49 14.00 -30.41
C VAL A 742 -18.22 13.16 -30.40
N VAL A 743 -17.11 13.65 -30.97
CA VAL A 743 -15.82 12.95 -30.92
C VAL A 743 -15.37 12.74 -29.47
N THR A 744 -15.58 13.72 -28.60
CA THR A 744 -15.28 13.59 -27.17
C THR A 744 -16.18 12.56 -26.48
N ALA A 745 -17.48 12.54 -26.80
CA ALA A 745 -18.41 11.54 -26.27
C ALA A 745 -18.10 10.11 -26.76
N LEU A 746 -17.74 9.94 -28.03
CA LEU A 746 -17.28 8.66 -28.57
C LEU A 746 -15.97 8.21 -27.91
N SER A 747 -15.05 9.15 -27.69
CA SER A 747 -13.80 8.90 -26.96
C SER A 747 -14.05 8.48 -25.52
N TRP A 748 -14.98 9.15 -24.82
CA TRP A 748 -15.44 8.74 -23.49
C TRP A 748 -15.94 7.29 -23.49
N VAL A 749 -16.85 6.95 -24.40
CA VAL A 749 -17.41 5.60 -24.49
C VAL A 749 -16.33 4.56 -24.82
N ALA A 750 -15.41 4.86 -25.73
CA ALA A 750 -14.31 3.98 -26.10
C ALA A 750 -13.35 3.75 -24.93
N VAL A 751 -12.99 4.81 -24.20
CA VAL A 751 -12.14 4.74 -23.01
C VAL A 751 -12.83 3.93 -21.93
N VAL A 752 -14.06 4.28 -21.53
CA VAL A 752 -14.81 3.58 -20.48
C VAL A 752 -14.97 2.09 -20.76
N ARG A 753 -15.26 1.70 -22.02
CA ARG A 753 -15.40 0.28 -22.40
C ARG A 753 -14.05 -0.43 -22.50
N GLY A 754 -13.02 0.25 -22.98
CA GLY A 754 -11.68 -0.30 -23.13
C GLY A 754 -10.99 -0.49 -21.77
N THR A 755 -11.04 0.51 -20.89
CA THR A 755 -10.46 0.44 -19.55
C THR A 755 -11.15 -0.59 -18.68
N ALA A 756 -12.47 -0.78 -18.76
CA ALA A 756 -13.16 -1.82 -17.98
C ALA A 756 -12.66 -3.26 -18.23
N ARG A 757 -12.08 -3.55 -19.41
CA ARG A 757 -11.46 -4.85 -19.70
C ARG A 757 -9.99 -4.88 -19.30
N LEU A 758 -9.29 -3.77 -19.55
CA LEU A 758 -7.86 -3.65 -19.31
C LEU A 758 -7.53 -3.50 -17.81
N GLU A 759 -8.37 -2.83 -17.03
CA GLU A 759 -8.17 -2.62 -15.59
C GLU A 759 -8.28 -3.91 -14.80
N ARG A 760 -9.25 -4.79 -15.08
CA ARG A 760 -9.28 -6.11 -14.43
C ARG A 760 -7.99 -6.89 -14.63
N ALA A 761 -7.50 -6.96 -15.87
CA ALA A 761 -6.25 -7.63 -16.19
C ALA A 761 -5.03 -6.91 -15.59
N GLY A 762 -5.08 -5.58 -15.48
CA GLY A 762 -4.06 -4.77 -14.83
C GLY A 762 -4.05 -4.95 -13.31
N ALA A 763 -5.22 -5.01 -12.68
CA ALA A 763 -5.41 -5.25 -11.26
C ALA A 763 -4.91 -6.63 -10.86
N THR A 764 -5.23 -7.67 -11.64
CA THR A 764 -4.65 -9.01 -11.43
C THR A 764 -3.13 -9.01 -11.58
N ALA A 765 -2.59 -8.36 -12.62
CA ALA A 765 -1.14 -8.30 -12.81
C ALA A 765 -0.41 -7.51 -11.69
N ARG A 766 -1.04 -6.45 -11.16
CA ARG A 766 -0.53 -5.68 -10.01
C ARG A 766 -0.61 -6.49 -8.71
N ALA A 767 -1.68 -7.25 -8.50
CA ALA A 767 -1.83 -8.14 -7.35
C ALA A 767 -0.78 -9.27 -7.39
N ASP A 768 -0.57 -9.90 -8.55
CA ASP A 768 0.49 -10.90 -8.74
C ASP A 768 1.87 -10.32 -8.42
N LEU A 769 2.18 -9.12 -8.92
CA LEU A 769 3.43 -8.43 -8.63
C LEU A 769 3.58 -8.15 -7.13
N ALA A 770 2.53 -7.68 -6.45
CA ALA A 770 2.57 -7.42 -5.02
C ALA A 770 2.82 -8.71 -4.22
N ALA A 771 2.18 -9.82 -4.59
CA ALA A 771 2.38 -11.12 -3.97
C ALA A 771 3.81 -11.64 -4.13
N GLU A 772 4.37 -11.57 -5.35
CA GLU A 772 5.77 -11.99 -5.60
C GLU A 772 6.78 -11.14 -4.82
N VAL A 773 6.53 -9.82 -4.71
CA VAL A 773 7.38 -8.92 -3.91
C VAL A 773 7.27 -9.24 -2.43
N GLU A 774 6.05 -9.44 -1.91
CA GLU A 774 5.83 -9.79 -0.51
C GLU A 774 6.50 -11.13 -0.16
N GLN A 775 6.34 -12.15 -1.00
CA GLN A 775 6.99 -13.45 -0.82
C GLN A 775 8.52 -13.33 -0.81
N LEU A 776 9.11 -12.54 -1.71
CA LEU A 776 10.54 -12.29 -1.72
C LEU A 776 11.00 -11.57 -0.45
N VAL A 777 10.30 -10.52 -0.02
CA VAL A 777 10.67 -9.74 1.17
C VAL A 777 10.53 -10.58 2.45
N GLN A 778 9.49 -11.41 2.57
CA GLN A 778 9.34 -12.34 3.69
C GLN A 778 10.40 -13.47 3.65
N GLY A 779 10.74 -13.94 2.45
CA GLY A 779 11.67 -15.05 2.22
C GLY A 779 13.12 -14.65 1.99
N VAL A 780 13.50 -13.37 2.09
CA VAL A 780 14.79 -12.88 1.61
C VAL A 780 15.98 -13.56 2.28
N GLY A 781 15.91 -13.83 3.59
CA GLY A 781 16.96 -14.55 4.33
C GLY A 781 17.17 -15.97 3.79
N PRO A 782 16.12 -16.82 3.82
CA PRO A 782 16.15 -18.14 3.21
C PRO A 782 16.56 -18.14 1.72
N LEU A 783 16.08 -17.17 0.92
CA LEU A 783 16.43 -17.07 -0.50
C LEU A 783 17.91 -16.78 -0.71
N VAL A 784 18.53 -15.97 0.18
CA VAL A 784 19.97 -15.72 0.18
C VAL A 784 20.74 -16.98 0.60
N SER A 785 20.32 -17.67 1.67
CA SER A 785 20.99 -18.90 2.12
C SER A 785 20.94 -20.03 1.07
N TRP A 786 19.82 -20.13 0.36
CA TRP A 786 19.65 -21.12 -0.71
C TRP A 786 20.21 -20.68 -2.07
N GLN A 787 20.67 -19.43 -2.21
CA GLN A 787 21.12 -18.84 -3.49
C GLN A 787 20.03 -18.79 -4.58
N ALA A 788 18.78 -18.64 -4.14
CA ALA A 788 17.63 -18.58 -5.02
C ALA A 788 17.14 -17.14 -5.28
N LEU A 789 17.78 -16.13 -4.66
CA LEU A 789 17.32 -14.73 -4.75
C LEU A 789 17.22 -14.23 -6.19
N ASP A 790 18.23 -14.47 -7.04
CA ASP A 790 18.22 -14.00 -8.44
C ASP A 790 17.09 -14.63 -9.26
N VAL A 791 16.83 -15.92 -9.06
CA VAL A 791 15.72 -16.62 -9.73
C VAL A 791 14.37 -16.04 -9.30
N THR A 792 14.20 -15.69 -8.02
CA THR A 792 12.98 -15.02 -7.53
C THR A 792 12.88 -13.58 -8.03
N LEU A 793 13.99 -12.85 -8.12
CA LEU A 793 14.01 -11.50 -8.74
C LEU A 793 13.56 -11.55 -10.20
N ASP A 794 13.94 -12.58 -10.96
CA ASP A 794 13.50 -12.74 -12.35
C ASP A 794 11.99 -13.03 -12.46
N ARG A 795 11.39 -13.75 -11.47
CA ARG A 795 9.93 -13.92 -11.37
C ARG A 795 9.23 -12.58 -11.09
N VAL A 796 9.78 -11.77 -10.18
CA VAL A 796 9.30 -10.41 -9.91
C VAL A 796 9.38 -9.53 -11.16
N ASP A 797 10.48 -9.59 -11.92
CA ASP A 797 10.66 -8.85 -13.17
C ASP A 797 9.65 -9.28 -14.26
N ALA A 798 9.35 -10.59 -14.33
CA ALA A 798 8.33 -11.12 -15.23
C ALA A 798 6.91 -10.65 -14.84
N ALA A 799 6.58 -10.65 -13.55
CA ALA A 799 5.32 -10.10 -13.03
C ALA A 799 5.21 -8.59 -13.28
N ALA A 800 6.28 -7.84 -13.04
CA ALA A 800 6.36 -6.40 -13.31
C ALA A 800 6.13 -6.10 -14.80
N THR A 801 6.74 -6.87 -15.69
CA THR A 801 6.55 -6.73 -17.13
C THR A 801 5.10 -6.97 -17.56
N ARG A 802 4.37 -7.90 -16.91
CA ARG A 802 2.94 -8.13 -17.16
C ARG A 802 2.11 -6.92 -16.73
N ALA A 803 2.38 -6.37 -15.54
CA ALA A 803 1.71 -5.16 -15.05
C ALA A 803 1.98 -3.95 -15.96
N ASP A 804 3.24 -3.72 -16.35
CA ASP A 804 3.64 -2.61 -17.23
C ASP A 804 2.97 -2.68 -18.60
N ARG A 805 2.83 -3.88 -19.17
CA ARG A 805 2.10 -4.07 -20.44
C ARG A 805 0.63 -3.71 -20.32
N ALA A 806 -0.01 -3.97 -19.18
CA ALA A 806 -1.40 -3.58 -18.95
C ALA A 806 -1.52 -2.04 -18.89
N THR A 807 -0.66 -1.37 -18.11
CA THR A 807 -0.60 0.10 -18.02
C THR A 807 -0.33 0.74 -19.39
N ALA A 808 0.60 0.19 -20.17
CA ALA A 808 0.91 0.70 -21.50
C ALA A 808 -0.26 0.57 -22.49
N ARG A 809 -1.13 -0.45 -22.36
CA ARG A 809 -2.34 -0.57 -23.20
C ARG A 809 -3.37 0.50 -22.85
N VAL A 810 -3.56 0.78 -21.55
CA VAL A 810 -4.43 1.88 -21.09
C VAL A 810 -3.89 3.23 -21.59
N GLY A 811 -2.58 3.47 -21.44
CA GLY A 811 -1.93 4.69 -21.94
C GLY A 811 -2.09 4.90 -23.45
N ARG A 812 -2.00 3.84 -24.27
CA ARG A 812 -2.27 3.94 -25.72
C ARG A 812 -3.71 4.32 -26.03
N LEU A 813 -4.68 3.74 -25.32
CA LEU A 813 -6.10 4.06 -25.49
C LEU A 813 -6.38 5.53 -25.16
N LEU A 814 -5.82 6.02 -24.04
CA LEU A 814 -5.94 7.42 -23.64
C LEU A 814 -5.22 8.36 -24.62
N GLY A 815 -4.02 7.99 -25.08
CA GLY A 815 -3.29 8.75 -26.09
C GLY A 815 -4.09 8.89 -27.40
N LEU A 816 -4.71 7.82 -27.88
CA LEU A 816 -5.56 7.85 -29.07
C LEU A 816 -6.81 8.69 -28.87
N ALA A 817 -7.48 8.58 -27.71
CA ALA A 817 -8.65 9.38 -27.38
C ALA A 817 -8.33 10.88 -27.28
N ARG A 818 -7.25 11.25 -26.58
CA ARG A 818 -6.75 12.64 -26.53
C ARG A 818 -6.36 13.14 -27.92
N GLY A 819 -5.70 12.30 -28.72
CA GLY A 819 -5.35 12.58 -30.11
C GLY A 819 -6.58 12.87 -30.97
N ALA A 820 -7.65 12.08 -30.85
CA ALA A 820 -8.89 12.30 -31.59
C ALA A 820 -9.56 13.64 -31.23
N VAL A 821 -9.61 14.00 -29.95
CA VAL A 821 -10.14 15.29 -29.49
C VAL A 821 -9.27 16.45 -29.99
N LEU A 822 -7.93 16.32 -29.94
CA LEU A 822 -7.00 17.32 -30.48
C LEU A 822 -7.16 17.51 -31.99
N LEU A 823 -7.35 16.43 -32.75
CA LEU A 823 -7.63 16.51 -34.18
C LEU A 823 -8.96 17.22 -34.46
N ALA A 824 -10.03 16.86 -33.74
CA ALA A 824 -11.35 17.48 -33.92
C ALA A 824 -11.32 18.98 -33.60
N CYS A 825 -10.69 19.37 -32.48
CA CYS A 825 -10.56 20.77 -32.07
C CYS A 825 -9.59 21.55 -32.96
N GLY A 826 -8.49 20.93 -33.40
CA GLY A 826 -7.45 21.57 -34.22
C GLY A 826 -7.81 21.70 -35.71
N LEU A 827 -8.64 20.80 -36.26
CA LEU A 827 -9.21 20.93 -37.60
C LEU A 827 -10.50 21.78 -37.62
N GLY A 828 -11.10 22.01 -36.45
CA GLY A 828 -12.27 22.88 -36.28
C GLY A 828 -12.13 24.26 -36.94
N PRO A 829 -11.03 25.01 -36.79
CA PRO A 829 -10.79 26.28 -37.47
C PRO A 829 -10.96 26.19 -39.00
N VAL A 830 -10.43 25.14 -39.62
CA VAL A 830 -10.55 24.90 -41.06
C VAL A 830 -12.00 24.61 -41.44
N ALA A 831 -12.67 23.74 -40.68
CA ALA A 831 -14.08 23.42 -40.89
C ALA A 831 -14.97 24.66 -40.73
N THR A 832 -14.68 25.55 -39.76
CA THR A 832 -15.42 26.80 -39.57
C THR A 832 -15.30 27.71 -40.78
N VAL A 833 -14.09 27.94 -41.29
CA VAL A 833 -13.90 28.80 -42.50
C VAL A 833 -14.65 28.22 -43.70
N TRP A 834 -14.58 26.89 -43.89
CA TRP A 834 -15.25 26.21 -44.99
C TRP A 834 -16.79 26.27 -44.90
N LEU A 835 -17.37 26.07 -43.71
CA LEU A 835 -18.82 26.00 -43.50
C LEU A 835 -19.49 27.37 -43.39
N VAL A 836 -18.86 28.34 -42.73
CA VAL A 836 -19.43 29.68 -42.55
C VAL A 836 -19.30 30.51 -43.83
N ALA A 837 -18.30 30.19 -44.67
CA ALA A 837 -17.91 30.92 -45.88
C ALA A 837 -17.47 32.38 -45.61
N PRO A 838 -16.29 32.81 -46.10
CA PRO A 838 -15.86 34.20 -45.98
C PRO A 838 -16.90 35.19 -46.52
N GLY A 839 -17.23 36.23 -45.76
CA GLY A 839 -18.16 37.31 -46.14
C GLY A 839 -19.61 37.13 -45.66
N SER A 840 -19.99 35.96 -45.11
CA SER A 840 -21.32 35.74 -44.52
C SER A 840 -21.52 36.42 -43.16
N THR A 841 -20.43 36.72 -42.46
CA THR A 841 -20.39 37.33 -41.13
C THR A 841 -19.30 38.40 -41.08
N SER A 842 -19.35 39.27 -40.08
CA SER A 842 -18.28 40.27 -39.86
C SER A 842 -16.94 39.60 -39.55
N GLY A 843 -15.83 40.20 -40.00
CA GLY A 843 -14.47 39.70 -39.73
C GLY A 843 -14.21 39.33 -38.26
N PRO A 844 -14.54 40.20 -37.29
CA PRO A 844 -14.37 39.89 -35.86
C PRO A 844 -15.16 38.67 -35.37
N VAL A 845 -16.40 38.49 -35.87
CA VAL A 845 -17.22 37.32 -35.54
C VAL A 845 -16.64 36.05 -36.17
N LEU A 846 -16.17 36.12 -37.42
CA LEU A 846 -15.51 34.99 -38.07
C LEU A 846 -14.24 34.57 -37.31
N ALA A 847 -13.38 35.51 -36.92
CA ALA A 847 -12.18 35.22 -36.15
C ALA A 847 -12.49 34.55 -34.80
N LEU A 848 -13.54 35.03 -34.11
CA LEU A 848 -14.05 34.41 -32.89
C LEU A 848 -14.47 32.94 -33.13
N LEU A 849 -15.26 32.69 -34.17
CA LEU A 849 -15.75 31.35 -34.51
C LEU A 849 -14.62 30.41 -34.95
N VAL A 850 -13.58 30.92 -35.60
CA VAL A 850 -12.42 30.14 -36.05
C VAL A 850 -11.54 29.73 -34.87
N LEU A 851 -11.38 30.56 -33.84
CA LEU A 851 -10.59 30.21 -32.65
C LEU A 851 -11.36 29.40 -31.60
N LEU A 852 -12.70 29.45 -31.61
CA LEU A 852 -13.55 28.78 -30.63
C LEU A 852 -13.26 27.27 -30.49
N PRO A 853 -13.11 26.47 -31.58
CA PRO A 853 -12.79 25.04 -31.46
C PRO A 853 -11.44 24.76 -30.78
N VAL A 854 -10.42 25.60 -31.01
CA VAL A 854 -9.10 25.45 -30.38
C VAL A 854 -9.22 25.75 -28.88
N ALA A 855 -9.95 26.80 -28.51
CA ALA A 855 -10.20 27.15 -27.11
C ALA A 855 -11.00 26.07 -26.36
N LEU A 856 -11.90 25.36 -27.04
CA LEU A 856 -12.68 24.26 -26.46
C LEU A 856 -11.83 23.04 -26.09
N ALA A 857 -10.62 22.88 -26.64
CA ALA A 857 -9.74 21.77 -26.28
C ALA A 857 -9.42 21.73 -24.77
N ASP A 858 -9.27 22.89 -24.13
CA ASP A 858 -9.04 23.03 -22.69
C ASP A 858 -10.21 22.47 -21.85
N ALA A 859 -11.44 22.49 -22.40
CA ALA A 859 -12.64 21.98 -21.74
C ALA A 859 -12.89 20.49 -22.03
N LEU A 860 -12.53 20.01 -23.23
CA LEU A 860 -12.85 18.67 -23.71
C LEU A 860 -11.80 17.61 -23.36
N LEU A 861 -10.51 17.98 -23.27
CA LEU A 861 -9.45 17.03 -22.91
C LEU A 861 -9.61 16.44 -21.49
N PRO A 862 -9.95 17.23 -20.44
CA PRO A 862 -10.21 16.67 -19.10
C PRO A 862 -11.36 15.66 -19.06
N VAL A 863 -12.32 15.73 -19.99
CA VAL A 863 -13.41 14.75 -20.12
C VAL A 863 -12.86 13.37 -20.49
N VAL A 864 -11.85 13.31 -21.36
CA VAL A 864 -11.18 12.06 -21.72
C VAL A 864 -10.43 11.47 -20.53
N ASP A 865 -9.77 12.30 -19.73
CA ASP A 865 -9.07 11.85 -18.52
C ASP A 865 -10.06 11.33 -17.46
N ALA A 866 -11.19 12.02 -17.28
CA ALA A 866 -12.29 11.59 -16.42
C ALA A 866 -12.88 10.22 -16.82
N ALA A 867 -12.93 9.93 -18.13
CA ALA A 867 -13.41 8.65 -18.65
C ALA A 867 -12.56 7.46 -18.16
N ALA A 868 -11.26 7.67 -17.94
CA ALA A 868 -10.34 6.64 -17.44
C ALA A 868 -10.72 6.21 -16.01
N GLY A 869 -11.05 7.18 -15.15
CA GLY A 869 -11.38 6.96 -13.75
C GLY A 869 -12.68 6.18 -13.52
N VAL A 870 -13.61 6.19 -14.47
CA VAL A 870 -14.88 5.45 -14.40
C VAL A 870 -14.65 3.94 -14.22
N GLY A 871 -13.61 3.39 -14.87
CA GLY A 871 -13.28 1.96 -14.77
C GLY A 871 -12.93 1.57 -13.33
N ALA A 872 -11.99 2.29 -12.73
CA ALA A 872 -11.55 2.08 -11.35
C ALA A 872 -12.70 2.26 -10.35
N VAL A 873 -13.52 3.32 -10.50
CA VAL A 873 -14.68 3.58 -9.63
C VAL A 873 -15.71 2.45 -9.71
N ARG A 874 -16.01 1.93 -10.91
CA ARG A 874 -16.96 0.81 -11.06
C ARG A 874 -16.46 -0.46 -10.41
N GLU A 875 -15.18 -0.76 -10.52
CA GLU A 875 -14.59 -1.96 -9.91
C GLU A 875 -14.53 -1.85 -8.39
N ALA A 876 -14.14 -0.70 -7.85
CA ALA A 876 -14.20 -0.42 -6.41
C ALA A 876 -15.64 -0.54 -5.89
N ARG A 877 -16.62 0.05 -6.59
CA ARG A 877 -18.04 -0.07 -6.23
C ARG A 877 -18.51 -1.52 -6.26
N ALA A 878 -18.18 -2.27 -7.30
CA ALA A 878 -18.53 -3.68 -7.40
C ALA A 878 -17.94 -4.54 -6.27
N ARG A 879 -16.72 -4.24 -5.81
CA ARG A 879 -16.10 -4.92 -4.65
C ARG A 879 -16.78 -4.57 -3.34
N ILE A 880 -17.10 -3.29 -3.11
CA ILE A 880 -17.85 -2.86 -1.92
C ILE A 880 -19.29 -3.41 -1.93
N ASP A 881 -19.95 -3.45 -3.09
CA ASP A 881 -21.29 -4.04 -3.22
C ASP A 881 -21.26 -5.56 -3.01
N ALA A 882 -20.22 -6.24 -3.50
CA ALA A 882 -19.99 -7.66 -3.22
C ALA A 882 -19.75 -7.91 -1.72
N LEU A 883 -19.01 -7.02 -1.04
CA LEU A 883 -18.83 -7.05 0.41
C LEU A 883 -20.16 -6.87 1.15
N ARG A 884 -21.01 -5.93 0.71
CA ARG A 884 -22.36 -5.70 1.25
C ARG A 884 -23.32 -6.87 1.03
N ALA A 885 -23.10 -7.66 -0.01
CA ALA A 885 -23.89 -8.85 -0.30
C ALA A 885 -23.50 -10.07 0.54
N LEU A 886 -22.38 -10.01 1.28
CA LEU A 886 -22.01 -11.09 2.19
C LEU A 886 -22.99 -11.15 3.36
N THR A 887 -23.36 -12.37 3.74
CA THR A 887 -24.17 -12.63 4.92
C THR A 887 -23.25 -12.94 6.11
N PRO A 888 -23.54 -12.39 7.31
CA PRO A 888 -22.88 -12.78 8.55
C PRO A 888 -22.94 -14.29 8.78
N VAL A 889 -21.88 -14.87 9.37
CA VAL A 889 -21.87 -16.29 9.79
C VAL A 889 -22.80 -16.52 10.97
N VAL A 890 -22.88 -15.52 11.86
CA VAL A 890 -23.78 -15.50 13.02
C VAL A 890 -24.51 -14.16 13.03
N SER A 891 -25.78 -14.18 13.41
CA SER A 891 -26.60 -12.99 13.59
C SER A 891 -27.50 -13.16 14.80
N ASP A 892 -27.94 -12.04 15.39
CA ASP A 892 -29.01 -12.10 16.38
C ASP A 892 -30.27 -12.75 15.80
N ALA A 893 -31.00 -13.48 16.64
CA ALA A 893 -32.32 -13.96 16.28
C ALA A 893 -33.26 -12.77 16.00
N ALA A 894 -34.30 -12.97 15.18
CA ALA A 894 -35.26 -11.91 14.84
C ALA A 894 -35.94 -11.28 16.08
N SER A 895 -36.08 -12.06 17.15
CA SER A 895 -36.53 -11.63 18.47
C SER A 895 -35.62 -12.25 19.53
N PRO A 896 -34.49 -11.59 19.87
CA PRO A 896 -33.51 -12.18 20.76
C PRO A 896 -34.01 -12.14 22.22
N VAL A 897 -33.65 -13.16 22.98
CA VAL A 897 -33.97 -13.30 24.40
C VAL A 897 -32.79 -12.78 25.21
N ALA A 898 -33.04 -11.89 26.17
CA ALA A 898 -32.01 -11.46 27.11
C ALA A 898 -31.63 -12.64 28.00
N LEU A 899 -30.33 -12.88 28.17
CA LEU A 899 -29.89 -13.96 29.02
C LEU A 899 -30.14 -13.62 30.52
N PRO A 900 -30.45 -14.61 31.38
CA PRO A 900 -30.75 -14.36 32.81
C PRO A 900 -29.54 -13.79 33.56
N GLU A 901 -29.72 -12.81 34.46
CA GLU A 901 -28.58 -12.27 35.24
C GLU A 901 -27.86 -13.39 36.04
N PRO A 902 -26.52 -13.38 36.12
CA PRO A 902 -25.76 -14.39 36.85
C PRO A 902 -26.27 -14.55 38.29
N GLY A 903 -26.52 -15.78 38.72
CA GLY A 903 -26.99 -16.09 40.08
C GLY A 903 -28.50 -15.90 40.34
N THR A 904 -29.33 -15.61 39.33
CA THR A 904 -30.79 -15.47 39.52
C THR A 904 -31.57 -16.80 39.54
N THR A 905 -30.96 -17.89 39.07
CA THR A 905 -31.63 -19.20 38.92
C THR A 905 -30.90 -20.38 39.59
N SER A 906 -29.68 -20.18 40.10
CA SER A 906 -28.82 -21.20 40.73
C SER A 906 -28.10 -20.60 41.94
N ASP A 907 -27.90 -21.37 43.01
CA ASP A 907 -27.16 -21.00 44.24
C ASP A 907 -25.66 -20.68 43.99
N SER A 908 -25.22 -20.57 42.74
CA SER A 908 -23.84 -20.30 42.33
C SER A 908 -23.74 -18.98 41.55
N ALA A 909 -22.73 -18.18 41.87
CA ALA A 909 -22.51 -16.83 41.31
C ALA A 909 -21.82 -16.82 39.92
N GLY A 910 -21.82 -17.93 39.18
CA GLY A 910 -21.14 -18.06 37.88
C GLY A 910 -22.08 -18.48 36.75
N SER A 911 -21.54 -18.54 35.52
CA SER A 911 -22.29 -18.97 34.35
C SER A 911 -22.04 -20.43 34.01
N ASP A 912 -23.11 -21.13 33.68
CA ASP A 912 -23.14 -22.53 33.26
C ASP A 912 -23.15 -22.63 31.72
N VAL A 913 -22.32 -23.51 31.14
CA VAL A 913 -22.28 -23.75 29.69
C VAL A 913 -22.43 -25.23 29.38
N ASP A 914 -23.37 -25.57 28.51
CA ASP A 914 -23.70 -26.95 28.14
C ASP A 914 -23.69 -27.11 26.61
N LEU A 915 -22.84 -28.00 26.10
CA LEU A 915 -22.76 -28.41 24.71
C LEU A 915 -23.29 -29.84 24.64
N ALA A 916 -24.31 -30.06 23.80
CA ALA A 916 -24.90 -31.38 23.59
C ALA A 916 -24.93 -31.72 22.09
N ASP A 917 -24.35 -32.86 21.73
CA ASP A 917 -24.28 -33.42 20.37
C ASP A 917 -23.77 -32.40 19.33
N VAL A 918 -22.76 -31.58 19.67
CA VAL A 918 -22.36 -30.44 18.84
C VAL A 918 -21.53 -30.88 17.64
N GLU A 919 -22.00 -30.50 16.44
CA GLU A 919 -21.22 -30.49 15.21
C GLU A 919 -20.96 -29.05 14.74
N ALA A 920 -19.70 -28.70 14.50
CA ALA A 920 -19.36 -27.35 14.04
C ALA A 920 -18.07 -27.31 13.20
N GLY A 921 -18.01 -26.40 12.24
CA GLY A 921 -16.82 -26.17 11.43
C GLY A 921 -16.93 -24.93 10.54
N TRP A 922 -15.79 -24.37 10.16
CA TRP A 922 -15.69 -23.20 9.30
C TRP A 922 -15.89 -23.48 7.79
N GLY A 923 -16.05 -24.75 7.41
CA GLY A 923 -16.16 -25.20 6.03
C GLY A 923 -17.20 -26.31 5.87
N ALA A 924 -17.23 -26.94 4.69
CA ALA A 924 -18.23 -27.97 4.38
C ALA A 924 -18.13 -29.24 5.25
N ALA A 925 -16.94 -29.53 5.82
CA ALA A 925 -16.75 -30.62 6.76
C ALA A 925 -16.67 -30.08 8.20
N PRO A 926 -17.41 -30.68 9.15
CA PRO A 926 -17.35 -30.28 10.55
C PRO A 926 -16.00 -30.65 11.16
N ALA A 927 -15.41 -29.70 11.88
CA ALA A 927 -14.15 -29.87 12.62
C ALA A 927 -14.37 -30.46 14.02
N LEU A 928 -15.53 -30.19 14.62
CA LEU A 928 -16.05 -30.81 15.83
C LEU A 928 -17.21 -31.73 15.44
N ARG A 929 -17.25 -32.94 15.99
CA ARG A 929 -18.31 -33.93 15.75
C ARG A 929 -18.71 -34.56 17.07
N ASP A 930 -20.02 -34.73 17.29
CA ASP A 930 -20.59 -35.41 18.45
C ASP A 930 -19.97 -34.94 19.78
N LEU A 931 -19.74 -33.63 19.93
CA LEU A 931 -19.08 -33.07 21.11
C LEU A 931 -20.10 -32.78 22.22
N ASP A 932 -19.99 -33.50 23.32
CA ASP A 932 -20.64 -33.19 24.60
C ASP A 932 -19.63 -32.57 25.57
N LEU A 933 -19.96 -31.40 26.13
CA LEU A 933 -19.11 -30.69 27.06
C LEU A 933 -19.93 -29.85 28.04
N HIS A 934 -19.75 -30.07 29.33
CA HIS A 934 -20.39 -29.30 30.38
C HIS A 934 -19.36 -28.50 31.19
N LEU A 935 -19.51 -27.18 31.25
CA LEU A 935 -18.66 -26.25 31.99
C LEU A 935 -19.44 -25.71 33.20
N ALA A 936 -19.27 -26.36 34.36
CA ALA A 936 -19.89 -25.91 35.59
C ALA A 936 -19.30 -24.57 36.07
N PRO A 937 -20.06 -23.73 36.79
CA PRO A 937 -19.56 -22.48 37.37
C PRO A 937 -18.28 -22.67 38.19
N GLY A 938 -17.22 -21.92 37.85
CA GLY A 938 -15.93 -21.96 38.53
C GLY A 938 -15.03 -23.15 38.16
N SER A 939 -15.45 -24.01 37.23
CA SER A 939 -14.64 -25.14 36.77
C SER A 939 -13.47 -24.68 35.90
N ARG A 940 -12.35 -25.40 36.01
CA ARG A 940 -11.15 -25.21 35.19
C ARG A 940 -10.99 -26.46 34.33
N ILE A 941 -11.16 -26.34 33.02
CA ILE A 941 -11.15 -27.48 32.11
C ILE A 941 -10.06 -27.28 31.08
N ALA A 942 -9.16 -28.26 30.92
CA ALA A 942 -8.21 -28.24 29.83
C ALA A 942 -8.75 -28.93 28.59
N VAL A 943 -8.57 -28.33 27.41
CA VAL A 943 -8.88 -28.96 26.12
C VAL A 943 -7.59 -29.25 25.40
N VAL A 944 -7.30 -30.53 25.17
CA VAL A 944 -6.05 -30.99 24.54
C VAL A 944 -6.34 -31.80 23.29
N GLY A 945 -5.45 -31.72 22.30
CA GLY A 945 -5.56 -32.47 21.06
C GLY A 945 -4.55 -32.01 20.01
N PRO A 946 -4.33 -32.78 18.93
CA PRO A 946 -3.37 -32.43 17.90
C PRO A 946 -3.77 -31.13 17.17
N SER A 947 -2.81 -30.50 16.48
CA SER A 947 -3.11 -29.30 15.70
C SER A 947 -4.15 -29.59 14.62
N GLY A 948 -5.24 -28.81 14.60
CA GLY A 948 -6.32 -28.98 13.63
C GLY A 948 -7.44 -29.94 14.03
N CYS A 949 -7.47 -30.45 15.27
CA CYS A 949 -8.56 -31.29 15.80
C CYS A 949 -9.83 -30.50 16.23
N GLY A 950 -9.90 -29.18 15.97
CA GLY A 950 -11.07 -28.36 16.28
C GLY A 950 -10.99 -27.49 17.54
N LYS A 951 -9.85 -27.42 18.24
CA LYS A 951 -9.64 -26.57 19.44
C LYS A 951 -10.11 -25.11 19.26
N SER A 952 -9.58 -24.39 18.26
CA SER A 952 -10.00 -23.01 17.99
C SER A 952 -11.44 -22.91 17.45
N THR A 953 -11.97 -23.99 16.86
CA THR A 953 -13.40 -24.06 16.49
C THR A 953 -14.28 -24.10 17.74
N LEU A 954 -13.87 -24.82 18.79
CA LEU A 954 -14.56 -24.85 20.09
C LEU A 954 -14.52 -23.46 20.74
N ALA A 955 -13.36 -22.80 20.74
CA ALA A 955 -13.23 -21.44 21.26
C ALA A 955 -14.18 -20.46 20.55
N ALA A 956 -14.23 -20.52 19.22
CA ALA A 956 -15.12 -19.70 18.40
C ALA A 956 -16.61 -20.00 18.66
N LEU A 957 -16.96 -21.26 18.92
CA LEU A 957 -18.32 -21.67 19.23
C LEU A 957 -18.78 -21.17 20.60
N LEU A 958 -17.91 -21.24 21.62
CA LEU A 958 -18.19 -20.74 22.97
C LEU A 958 -18.45 -19.22 23.01
N VAL A 959 -17.68 -18.43 22.25
CA VAL A 959 -17.88 -16.96 22.15
C VAL A 959 -18.90 -16.57 21.06
N ARG A 960 -19.54 -17.56 20.45
CA ARG A 960 -20.54 -17.43 19.36
C ARG A 960 -20.03 -16.55 18.20
N PHE A 961 -18.84 -16.89 17.72
CA PHE A 961 -18.33 -16.50 16.40
C PHE A 961 -18.73 -17.50 15.31
N LEU A 962 -19.17 -18.69 15.73
CA LEU A 962 -19.68 -19.77 14.89
C LEU A 962 -20.89 -20.38 15.62
N ASP A 963 -22.00 -20.56 14.92
CA ASP A 963 -23.13 -21.34 15.43
C ASP A 963 -22.93 -22.83 15.08
N PRO A 964 -23.42 -23.77 15.91
CA PRO A 964 -23.36 -25.20 15.60
C PRO A 964 -24.20 -25.53 14.35
N THR A 965 -23.66 -26.41 13.49
CA THR A 965 -24.39 -26.98 12.35
C THR A 965 -25.43 -28.00 12.82
N ALA A 966 -25.09 -28.78 13.85
CA ALA A 966 -25.97 -29.72 14.54
C ALA A 966 -25.69 -29.67 16.06
N GLY A 967 -26.65 -30.11 16.88
CA GLY A 967 -26.57 -30.02 18.34
C GLY A 967 -27.01 -28.67 18.92
N THR A 968 -26.79 -28.49 20.22
CA THR A 968 -27.17 -27.27 20.95
C THR A 968 -26.07 -26.79 21.90
N VAL A 969 -25.89 -25.47 21.96
CA VAL A 969 -25.04 -24.79 22.95
C VAL A 969 -25.96 -23.96 23.84
N ARG A 970 -25.98 -24.23 25.14
CA ARG A 970 -26.78 -23.49 26.12
C ARG A 970 -25.87 -22.72 27.07
N LEU A 971 -26.23 -21.49 27.35
CA LEU A 971 -25.59 -20.62 28.33
C LEU A 971 -26.64 -20.25 29.38
N ASP A 972 -26.41 -20.64 30.63
CA ASP A 972 -27.36 -20.48 31.74
C ASP A 972 -28.76 -21.03 31.39
N GLY A 973 -28.78 -22.23 30.77
CA GLY A 973 -29.99 -22.93 30.33
C GLY A 973 -30.67 -22.35 29.07
N THR A 974 -30.19 -21.24 28.52
CA THR A 974 -30.74 -20.61 27.32
C THR A 974 -29.94 -20.99 26.07
N ASP A 975 -30.59 -21.42 24.98
CA ASP A 975 -29.90 -21.69 23.70
C ASP A 975 -29.18 -20.42 23.23
N ALA A 976 -27.86 -20.52 23.04
CA ALA A 976 -27.02 -19.39 22.68
C ALA A 976 -27.48 -18.74 21.36
N ARG A 977 -28.14 -19.47 20.45
CA ARG A 977 -28.66 -18.96 19.17
C ARG A 977 -29.85 -18.00 19.33
N THR A 978 -30.60 -18.11 20.42
CA THR A 978 -31.74 -17.23 20.70
C THR A 978 -31.36 -16.00 21.53
N ALA A 979 -30.18 -16.03 22.17
CA ALA A 979 -29.62 -14.90 22.91
C ALA A 979 -29.10 -13.78 21.99
N THR A 980 -28.91 -12.58 22.54
CA THR A 980 -28.14 -11.53 21.84
C THR A 980 -26.66 -11.90 21.81
N LEU A 981 -25.97 -11.60 20.70
CA LEU A 981 -24.51 -11.82 20.58
C LEU A 981 -23.74 -11.04 21.66
N ASP A 982 -24.18 -9.84 21.99
CA ASP A 982 -23.56 -9.01 23.02
C ASP A 982 -23.71 -9.59 24.43
N ASP A 983 -24.82 -10.26 24.75
CA ASP A 983 -24.97 -10.89 26.06
C ASP A 983 -24.12 -12.16 26.18
N VAL A 984 -24.02 -12.97 25.11
CA VAL A 984 -23.10 -14.12 25.08
C VAL A 984 -21.65 -13.67 25.29
N ARG A 985 -21.21 -12.63 24.56
CA ARG A 985 -19.83 -12.08 24.66
C ARG A 985 -19.56 -11.29 25.94
N ARG A 986 -20.61 -10.88 26.65
CA ARG A 986 -20.50 -10.35 28.02
C ARG A 986 -20.17 -11.45 29.03
N ARG A 987 -20.62 -12.69 28.77
CA ARG A 987 -20.43 -13.85 29.66
C ARG A 987 -19.15 -14.61 29.35
N VAL A 988 -18.86 -14.78 28.06
CA VAL A 988 -17.75 -15.58 27.57
C VAL A 988 -16.68 -14.68 26.95
N GLY A 989 -15.48 -14.72 27.52
CA GLY A 989 -14.29 -14.07 27.02
C GLY A 989 -13.42 -15.00 26.19
N LEU A 990 -12.73 -14.45 25.20
CA LEU A 990 -11.72 -15.17 24.42
C LEU A 990 -10.39 -14.41 24.49
N VAL A 991 -9.33 -15.12 24.86
CA VAL A 991 -7.95 -14.72 24.61
C VAL A 991 -7.45 -15.59 23.47
N ASP A 992 -7.15 -14.93 22.35
CA ASP A 992 -6.64 -15.56 21.13
C ASP A 992 -5.15 -15.91 21.26
N ASP A 993 -4.65 -16.77 20.38
CA ASP A 993 -3.24 -17.20 20.36
C ASP A 993 -2.27 -16.04 20.02
N ASP A 994 -2.71 -15.12 19.17
CA ASP A 994 -2.00 -13.90 18.77
C ASP A 994 -2.86 -12.62 18.96
N PRO A 995 -2.90 -12.04 20.18
CA PRO A 995 -3.75 -10.89 20.47
C PRO A 995 -3.36 -9.64 19.68
N TYR A 996 -4.30 -9.05 18.94
CA TYR A 996 -4.06 -7.80 18.22
C TYR A 996 -3.83 -6.61 19.15
N LEU A 997 -2.75 -5.85 18.95
CA LEU A 997 -2.46 -4.61 19.66
C LEU A 997 -2.71 -3.42 18.73
N PHE A 998 -3.49 -2.45 19.20
CA PHE A 998 -3.74 -1.20 18.49
C PHE A 998 -2.54 -0.28 18.65
N SER A 999 -2.29 0.56 17.63
CA SER A 999 -1.25 1.59 17.68
C SER A 999 -1.68 2.70 18.64
N SER A 1000 -1.48 2.47 19.93
CA SER A 1000 -1.79 3.37 21.04
C SER A 1000 -1.01 2.99 22.30
N THR A 1001 -1.26 3.69 23.41
CA THR A 1001 -0.67 3.40 24.71
C THR A 1001 -1.06 2.02 25.25
N LEU A 1002 -0.21 1.44 26.09
CA LEU A 1002 -0.52 0.22 26.84
C LEU A 1002 -1.82 0.37 27.65
N ALA A 1003 -2.00 1.53 28.29
CA ALA A 1003 -3.20 1.84 29.05
C ALA A 1003 -4.48 1.70 28.21
N GLU A 1004 -4.51 2.33 27.02
CA GLU A 1004 -5.67 2.28 26.13
C GLU A 1004 -5.92 0.89 25.57
N ASN A 1005 -4.86 0.16 25.23
CA ASN A 1005 -4.95 -1.21 24.75
C ASN A 1005 -5.61 -2.15 25.76
N VAL A 1006 -5.27 -2.03 27.05
CA VAL A 1006 -5.87 -2.86 28.11
C VAL A 1006 -7.26 -2.34 28.49
N ARG A 1007 -7.42 -1.02 28.66
CA ARG A 1007 -8.69 -0.36 29.00
C ARG A 1007 -9.78 -0.57 27.95
N LEU A 1008 -9.43 -0.96 26.72
CA LEU A 1008 -10.37 -1.37 25.68
C LEU A 1008 -11.42 -2.36 26.21
N ALA A 1009 -10.99 -3.32 27.04
CA ALA A 1009 -11.82 -4.34 27.64
C ALA A 1009 -12.90 -3.78 28.59
N ARG A 1010 -12.58 -2.69 29.31
CA ARG A 1010 -13.49 -2.01 30.24
C ARG A 1010 -13.14 -0.51 30.32
N PRO A 1011 -13.76 0.36 29.48
CA PRO A 1011 -13.38 1.77 29.34
C PRO A 1011 -13.46 2.63 30.60
N GLY A 1012 -14.35 2.29 31.53
CA GLY A 1012 -14.52 3.03 32.77
C GLY A 1012 -13.41 2.79 33.79
N SER A 1013 -12.44 1.92 33.49
CA SER A 1013 -11.39 1.53 34.44
C SER A 1013 -10.34 2.62 34.62
N SER A 1014 -9.99 2.87 35.87
CA SER A 1014 -8.89 3.76 36.27
C SER A 1014 -7.52 3.23 35.83
N ASP A 1015 -6.50 4.09 35.78
CA ASP A 1015 -5.11 3.66 35.51
C ASP A 1015 -4.64 2.61 36.53
N ALA A 1016 -5.07 2.70 37.79
CA ALA A 1016 -4.73 1.74 38.84
C ALA A 1016 -5.29 0.33 38.58
N GLU A 1017 -6.54 0.23 38.10
CA GLU A 1017 -7.13 -1.05 37.74
C GLU A 1017 -6.46 -1.66 36.50
N VAL A 1018 -6.08 -0.82 35.54
CA VAL A 1018 -5.32 -1.25 34.35
C VAL A 1018 -3.94 -1.76 34.75
N GLU A 1019 -3.22 -1.03 35.61
CA GLU A 1019 -1.92 -1.46 36.14
C GLU A 1019 -2.03 -2.80 36.87
N GLN A 1020 -3.05 -2.96 37.72
CA GLN A 1020 -3.28 -4.20 38.43
C GLN A 1020 -3.49 -5.37 37.45
N ALA A 1021 -4.29 -5.19 36.40
CA ALA A 1021 -4.51 -6.22 35.40
C ALA A 1021 -3.23 -6.60 34.64
N VAL A 1022 -2.38 -5.61 34.29
CA VAL A 1022 -1.07 -5.83 33.65
C VAL A 1022 -0.14 -6.62 34.58
N ARG A 1023 -0.12 -6.28 35.88
CA ARG A 1023 0.70 -6.98 36.87
C ARG A 1023 0.22 -8.42 37.08
N THR A 1024 -1.08 -8.66 37.17
CA THR A 1024 -1.66 -10.02 37.26
C THR A 1024 -1.34 -10.88 36.04
N ALA A 1025 -1.22 -10.29 34.86
CA ALA A 1025 -0.80 -10.99 33.65
C ALA A 1025 0.71 -11.28 33.58
N GLY A 1026 1.47 -11.04 34.64
CA GLY A 1026 2.91 -11.31 34.70
C GLY A 1026 3.77 -10.30 33.95
N LEU A 1027 3.28 -9.07 33.70
CA LEU A 1027 4.03 -7.98 33.04
C LEU A 1027 4.57 -6.92 34.00
N GLY A 1028 4.53 -7.13 35.31
CA GLY A 1028 4.95 -6.13 36.30
C GLY A 1028 6.40 -5.65 36.11
N ALA A 1029 7.36 -6.57 36.03
CA ALA A 1029 8.77 -6.21 35.83
C ALA A 1029 9.03 -5.55 34.47
N TRP A 1030 8.28 -5.93 33.45
CA TRP A 1030 8.36 -5.31 32.13
C TRP A 1030 7.82 -3.87 32.15
N LEU A 1031 6.67 -3.66 32.81
CA LEU A 1031 6.06 -2.34 33.00
C LEU A 1031 6.99 -1.40 33.77
N ASP A 1032 7.62 -1.89 34.84
CA ASP A 1032 8.55 -1.12 35.67
C ASP A 1032 9.84 -0.74 34.93
N ALA A 1033 10.20 -1.49 33.87
CA ALA A 1033 11.33 -1.19 32.99
C ALA A 1033 11.01 -0.16 31.90
N GLN A 1034 9.72 0.16 31.64
CA GLN A 1034 9.34 1.12 30.62
C GLN A 1034 9.50 2.58 31.10
N PRO A 1035 10.15 3.47 30.33
CA PRO A 1035 10.34 4.87 30.72
C PRO A 1035 9.04 5.65 30.99
N GLU A 1036 7.96 5.27 30.31
CA GLU A 1036 6.65 5.93 30.37
C GLU A 1036 5.58 5.11 31.13
N GLY A 1037 5.95 3.97 31.72
CA GLY A 1037 5.04 3.06 32.41
C GLY A 1037 3.82 2.68 31.54
N LEU A 1038 2.61 2.90 32.05
CA LEU A 1038 1.35 2.66 31.31
C LEU A 1038 1.19 3.53 30.06
N GLY A 1039 1.92 4.65 29.97
CA GLY A 1039 1.89 5.57 28.83
C GLY A 1039 2.68 5.10 27.62
N VAL A 1040 3.45 4.00 27.75
CA VAL A 1040 4.28 3.49 26.66
C VAL A 1040 3.46 3.24 25.40
N HIS A 1041 3.87 3.82 24.28
CA HIS A 1041 3.20 3.66 23.00
C HIS A 1041 3.59 2.31 22.39
N LEU A 1042 2.59 1.48 22.11
CA LEU A 1042 2.76 0.22 21.39
C LEU A 1042 2.65 0.58 19.90
N GLY A 1043 3.78 0.58 19.16
CA GLY A 1043 3.89 1.17 17.82
C GLY A 1043 3.10 0.46 16.70
N ASP A 1044 3.19 1.02 15.48
CA ASP A 1044 2.53 0.51 14.27
C ASP A 1044 3.02 -0.91 13.91
N GLY A 1045 2.21 -1.93 14.19
CA GLY A 1045 2.46 -3.29 13.72
C GLY A 1045 3.31 -4.18 14.63
N GLN A 1046 3.18 -4.03 15.95
CA GLN A 1046 3.63 -5.02 16.94
C GLN A 1046 5.16 -5.24 17.03
N ALA A 1047 5.97 -4.45 16.31
CA ALA A 1047 7.41 -4.68 16.14
C ALA A 1047 8.23 -4.51 17.43
N ASP A 1048 7.72 -3.74 18.40
CA ASP A 1048 8.40 -3.43 19.66
C ASP A 1048 7.94 -4.28 20.84
N VAL A 1049 7.02 -5.24 20.62
CA VAL A 1049 6.46 -6.11 21.67
C VAL A 1049 6.65 -7.57 21.28
N SER A 1050 7.39 -8.32 22.11
CA SER A 1050 7.62 -9.75 21.89
C SER A 1050 6.30 -10.53 21.90
N GLY A 1051 6.27 -11.70 21.25
CA GLY A 1051 5.07 -12.56 21.23
C GLY A 1051 4.57 -12.93 22.64
N GLY A 1052 5.50 -13.19 23.56
CA GLY A 1052 5.17 -13.49 24.96
C GLY A 1052 4.64 -12.28 25.75
N GLU A 1053 5.09 -11.06 25.45
CA GLU A 1053 4.51 -9.84 26.03
C GLU A 1053 3.11 -9.57 25.48
N ARG A 1054 2.91 -9.79 24.16
CA ARG A 1054 1.64 -9.61 23.48
C ARG A 1054 0.54 -10.54 24.02
N ALA A 1055 0.87 -11.83 24.16
CA ALA A 1055 -0.01 -12.81 24.77
C ALA A 1055 -0.46 -12.37 26.17
N ARG A 1056 0.49 -11.87 26.99
CA ARG A 1056 0.20 -11.35 28.34
C ARG A 1056 -0.61 -10.05 28.34
N ILE A 1057 -0.46 -9.16 27.36
CA ILE A 1057 -1.34 -8.00 27.21
C ILE A 1057 -2.77 -8.45 26.86
N GLY A 1058 -2.93 -9.47 26.01
CA GLY A 1058 -4.22 -10.12 25.75
C GLY A 1058 -4.84 -10.69 27.02
N LEU A 1059 -4.04 -11.35 27.85
CA LEU A 1059 -4.46 -11.84 29.16
C LEU A 1059 -4.87 -10.71 30.11
N ALA A 1060 -4.12 -9.61 30.16
CA ALA A 1060 -4.46 -8.44 30.98
C ALA A 1060 -5.83 -7.84 30.59
N ARG A 1061 -6.17 -7.83 29.29
CA ARG A 1061 -7.51 -7.43 28.81
C ARG A 1061 -8.60 -8.34 29.36
N ALA A 1062 -8.39 -9.66 29.31
CA ALA A 1062 -9.34 -10.63 29.84
C ALA A 1062 -9.52 -10.53 31.36
N VAL A 1063 -8.43 -10.31 32.10
CA VAL A 1063 -8.47 -10.09 33.55
C VAL A 1063 -9.33 -8.86 33.86
N LEU A 1064 -9.10 -7.74 33.15
CA LEU A 1064 -9.84 -6.49 33.33
C LEU A 1064 -11.31 -6.56 32.86
N ALA A 1065 -11.60 -7.36 31.82
CA ALA A 1065 -12.95 -7.56 31.29
C ALA A 1065 -13.91 -8.19 32.31
N ASP A 1066 -13.37 -9.01 33.22
CA ASP A 1066 -14.10 -9.68 34.30
C ASP A 1066 -15.27 -10.54 33.82
N GLN A 1067 -15.03 -11.33 32.78
CA GLN A 1067 -16.01 -12.24 32.20
C GLN A 1067 -16.16 -13.52 33.06
N PRO A 1068 -17.40 -14.01 33.32
CA PRO A 1068 -17.66 -15.23 34.09
C PRO A 1068 -17.02 -16.50 33.52
N VAL A 1069 -16.96 -16.62 32.19
CA VAL A 1069 -16.32 -17.74 31.48
C VAL A 1069 -15.16 -17.17 30.66
N LEU A 1070 -13.97 -17.73 30.84
CA LEU A 1070 -12.77 -17.31 30.13
C LEU A 1070 -12.21 -18.46 29.30
N VAL A 1071 -12.19 -18.28 27.98
CA VAL A 1071 -11.58 -19.20 27.03
C VAL A 1071 -10.20 -18.69 26.67
N LEU A 1072 -9.17 -19.50 26.93
CA LEU A 1072 -7.78 -19.19 26.66
C LEU A 1072 -7.28 -20.13 25.57
N ASP A 1073 -7.11 -19.64 24.34
CA ASP A 1073 -6.57 -20.42 23.23
C ASP A 1073 -5.04 -20.33 23.18
N GLU A 1074 -4.37 -21.42 23.54
CA GLU A 1074 -2.91 -21.55 23.53
C GLU A 1074 -2.14 -20.42 24.28
N PRO A 1075 -2.56 -20.03 25.51
CA PRO A 1075 -2.05 -18.84 26.21
C PRO A 1075 -0.54 -18.89 26.56
N THR A 1076 0.10 -20.05 26.38
CA THR A 1076 1.51 -20.30 26.71
C THR A 1076 2.38 -20.63 25.50
N ALA A 1077 1.84 -20.64 24.27
CA ALA A 1077 2.57 -21.08 23.07
C ALA A 1077 3.80 -20.25 22.70
N HIS A 1078 3.95 -19.05 23.28
CA HIS A 1078 5.07 -18.12 23.02
C HIS A 1078 5.90 -17.82 24.27
N LEU A 1079 5.78 -18.64 25.32
CA LEU A 1079 6.47 -18.47 26.59
C LEU A 1079 7.48 -19.61 26.80
N ASP A 1080 8.60 -19.29 27.47
CA ASP A 1080 9.47 -20.34 28.00
C ASP A 1080 8.76 -21.14 29.10
N THR A 1081 9.23 -22.35 29.37
CA THR A 1081 8.57 -23.27 30.32
C THR A 1081 8.35 -22.64 31.70
N THR A 1082 9.31 -21.86 32.21
CA THR A 1082 9.22 -21.26 33.54
C THR A 1082 8.18 -20.14 33.58
N THR A 1083 8.18 -19.27 32.57
CA THR A 1083 7.17 -18.22 32.43
C THR A 1083 5.79 -18.80 32.15
N ALA A 1084 5.69 -19.85 31.33
CA ALA A 1084 4.45 -20.56 31.04
C ALA A 1084 3.82 -21.17 32.31
N GLU A 1085 4.63 -21.82 33.16
CA GLU A 1085 4.19 -22.35 34.45
C GLU A 1085 3.75 -21.24 35.42
N GLN A 1086 4.41 -20.08 35.39
CA GLN A 1086 4.03 -18.93 36.21
C GLN A 1086 2.71 -18.32 35.74
N VAL A 1087 2.52 -18.12 34.44
CA VAL A 1087 1.24 -17.64 33.89
C VAL A 1087 0.11 -18.63 34.18
N ALA A 1088 0.36 -19.93 33.99
CA ALA A 1088 -0.62 -20.97 34.35
C ALA A 1088 -0.98 -20.91 35.85
N ARG A 1089 -0.01 -20.62 36.73
CA ARG A 1089 -0.26 -20.36 38.17
C ARG A 1089 -1.14 -19.17 38.40
N ASP A 1090 -0.72 -18.01 37.92
CA ASP A 1090 -1.38 -16.75 38.24
C ASP A 1090 -2.81 -16.71 37.67
N VAL A 1091 -3.07 -17.40 36.55
CA VAL A 1091 -4.38 -17.46 35.90
C VAL A 1091 -5.27 -18.58 36.45
N LEU A 1092 -4.78 -19.83 36.53
CA LEU A 1092 -5.61 -20.98 36.95
C LEU A 1092 -5.81 -21.05 38.47
N ASP A 1093 -4.82 -20.60 39.25
CA ASP A 1093 -4.94 -20.55 40.71
C ASP A 1093 -5.58 -19.22 41.16
N GLY A 1094 -5.34 -18.13 40.43
CA GLY A 1094 -5.99 -16.83 40.67
C GLY A 1094 -7.45 -16.74 40.21
N ALA A 1095 -7.93 -17.71 39.41
CA ALA A 1095 -9.34 -17.81 39.04
C ALA A 1095 -10.26 -18.17 40.22
N GLY A 1096 -9.73 -18.65 41.35
CA GLY A 1096 -10.46 -18.87 42.59
C GLY A 1096 -10.56 -17.58 43.41
N GLY A 1097 -11.71 -16.92 43.40
CA GLY A 1097 -11.95 -15.76 44.26
C GLY A 1097 -11.87 -16.12 45.76
N PRO A 1098 -11.60 -15.14 46.66
CA PRO A 1098 -11.46 -15.38 48.10
C PRO A 1098 -12.69 -16.05 48.77
N ASP A 1099 -13.86 -15.94 48.14
CA ASP A 1099 -15.16 -16.40 48.66
C ASP A 1099 -15.72 -17.64 47.94
N GLY A 1100 -14.90 -18.38 47.17
CA GLY A 1100 -15.36 -19.56 46.42
C GLY A 1100 -16.16 -19.24 45.15
N GLN A 1101 -16.21 -17.97 44.74
CA GLN A 1101 -16.86 -17.48 43.53
C GLN A 1101 -15.84 -17.34 42.40
N GLY A 1102 -15.37 -18.49 41.88
CA GLY A 1102 -14.34 -18.52 40.84
C GLY A 1102 -14.89 -18.32 39.43
N ARG A 1103 -14.05 -17.83 38.51
CA ARG A 1103 -14.36 -17.78 37.07
C ARG A 1103 -14.22 -19.18 36.46
N THR A 1104 -15.10 -19.53 35.52
CA THR A 1104 -14.95 -20.75 34.72
C THR A 1104 -13.83 -20.52 33.70
N VAL A 1105 -12.84 -21.41 33.62
CA VAL A 1105 -11.70 -21.26 32.71
C VAL A 1105 -11.58 -22.47 31.79
N VAL A 1106 -11.59 -22.22 30.49
CA VAL A 1106 -11.30 -23.21 29.45
C VAL A 1106 -9.86 -22.98 28.96
N TRP A 1107 -8.97 -23.88 29.34
CA TRP A 1107 -7.54 -23.84 29.03
C TRP A 1107 -7.23 -24.71 27.81
N ILE A 1108 -7.20 -24.12 26.63
CA ILE A 1108 -6.93 -24.85 25.39
C ILE A 1108 -5.42 -24.89 25.18
N THR A 1109 -4.84 -26.09 25.09
CA THR A 1109 -3.39 -26.23 24.88
C THR A 1109 -3.01 -27.53 24.17
N HIS A 1110 -1.89 -27.53 23.47
CA HIS A 1110 -1.21 -28.73 22.98
C HIS A 1110 -0.08 -29.22 23.90
N GLY A 1111 0.27 -28.44 24.95
CA GLY A 1111 1.33 -28.75 25.90
C GLY A 1111 0.83 -29.42 27.18
N THR A 1112 1.77 -29.77 28.07
CA THR A 1112 1.46 -30.34 29.39
C THR A 1112 1.35 -29.29 30.50
N VAL A 1113 1.74 -28.04 30.21
CA VAL A 1113 1.78 -26.95 31.19
C VAL A 1113 0.37 -26.56 31.62
N GLY A 1114 0.12 -26.59 32.94
CA GLY A 1114 -1.16 -26.23 33.56
C GLY A 1114 -2.17 -27.37 33.65
N LEU A 1115 -1.90 -28.53 33.02
CA LEU A 1115 -2.81 -29.70 33.09
C LEU A 1115 -2.90 -30.30 34.49
N ASP A 1116 -1.91 -30.07 35.36
CA ASP A 1116 -1.89 -30.47 36.77
C ASP A 1116 -2.82 -29.62 37.65
N ARG A 1117 -3.40 -28.54 37.10
CA ARG A 1117 -4.15 -27.51 37.85
C ARG A 1117 -5.58 -27.31 37.39
N VAL A 1118 -6.00 -28.07 36.40
CA VAL A 1118 -7.39 -28.11 35.94
C VAL A 1118 -8.15 -29.21 36.66
N ASP A 1119 -9.45 -29.03 36.74
CA ASP A 1119 -10.37 -29.97 37.38
C ASP A 1119 -10.69 -31.16 36.44
N ASP A 1120 -10.68 -30.93 35.12
CA ASP A 1120 -10.88 -31.98 34.11
C ASP A 1120 -10.09 -31.72 32.81
N VAL A 1121 -9.81 -32.78 32.04
CA VAL A 1121 -9.07 -32.74 30.77
C VAL A 1121 -9.87 -33.42 29.66
N VAL A 1122 -10.31 -32.63 28.69
CA VAL A 1122 -11.07 -33.07 27.52
C VAL A 1122 -10.13 -33.26 26.33
N ARG A 1123 -10.14 -34.47 25.75
CA ARG A 1123 -9.35 -34.81 24.56
C ARG A 1123 -10.21 -34.77 23.31
N LEU A 1124 -9.86 -33.88 22.37
CA LEU A 1124 -10.50 -33.85 21.06
C LEU A 1124 -9.91 -34.94 20.14
N PRO A 1125 -10.72 -35.78 19.48
CA PRO A 1125 -10.22 -36.83 18.58
C PRO A 1125 -9.64 -36.26 17.28
N ASP A 1126 -8.69 -36.97 16.66
CA ASP A 1126 -8.17 -36.61 15.34
C ASP A 1126 -9.05 -37.20 14.22
N HIS A 1127 -9.94 -36.38 13.68
CA HIS A 1127 -10.88 -36.80 12.63
C HIS A 1127 -10.33 -36.64 11.20
N ARG A 1128 -9.04 -36.32 11.01
CA ARG A 1128 -8.43 -36.21 9.67
C ARG A 1128 -8.19 -37.55 8.98
N ALA A 1129 -8.31 -38.67 9.69
CA ALA A 1129 -8.37 -39.99 9.08
C ALA A 1129 -9.81 -40.26 8.62
N THR A 1130 -10.13 -39.93 7.37
CA THR A 1130 -11.38 -40.39 6.75
C THR A 1130 -11.40 -41.92 6.76
N PRO A 1131 -12.48 -42.58 7.24
CA PRO A 1131 -12.69 -43.99 6.95
C PRO A 1131 -12.89 -44.13 5.43
N LEU A 1132 -12.22 -45.11 4.84
CA LEU A 1132 -12.46 -45.62 3.49
C LEU A 1132 -13.97 -45.73 3.26
N ALA A 1133 -14.51 -44.90 2.36
CA ALA A 1133 -15.83 -45.17 1.80
C ALA A 1133 -15.69 -46.39 0.89
N ASP A 1134 -16.40 -47.45 1.24
CA ASP A 1134 -16.47 -48.69 0.49
C ASP A 1134 -16.64 -48.45 -1.01
N ALA A 1135 -15.79 -49.13 -1.77
CA ALA A 1135 -15.86 -49.19 -3.21
C ALA A 1135 -17.24 -49.69 -3.66
N ALA A 1136 -17.98 -48.84 -4.37
CA ALA A 1136 -18.96 -49.28 -5.35
C ALA A 1136 -18.29 -49.21 -6.74
N PRO A 1137 -18.35 -50.27 -7.56
CA PRO A 1137 -17.55 -50.34 -8.78
C PRO A 1137 -18.18 -49.48 -9.88
N ARG A 1138 -17.40 -48.56 -10.46
CA ARG A 1138 -17.42 -48.21 -11.89
C ARG A 1138 -16.27 -47.32 -12.29
#